data_AF-A0A938MRB1-F1
#
_entry.id   AF-A0A938MRB1-F1
#
_cell.length_a   1.000
_cell.length_b   1.000
_cell.length_c   1.000
_cell.angle_alpha   90.00
_cell.angle_beta   90.00
_cell.angle_gamma   90.00
#
_symmetry.space_group_name_H-M   'P 1'
#
loop_
_entity.id
_entity.type
_entity.pdbx_description
1 polymer ?
#
loop_
_entity_poly.entity_id
_entity_poly.type
_entity_poly.pdbx_seq_one_letter_code
_entity_poly.pdbx_strand_id
1 'polypeptide(L)'
;MMFVTAVGCGLLPADARSAEVPTGDRPMSFNRDVRPILADKCFPCHGQDAKTREADLRLDTAEGATADLGDRRAITAGDLDNSELWLRVTSDDEGAVMPPPETHKPLSDADKSVLRQWILQGATYQKHWAFEPIHRPAVPAVSDAGQPVDAFLNERLQQVGLTAQPQADRETLIRRVALTLTGLPPTVAEVDAYLSDESPQAYERVVDRYLASPRYGEEMASHWLDAARYADTHGLHLDNERITWAYRDWVVRAFNDNLPFDQFTVWQVAGDLLPDATSDQLVATGFNRCNVTTSEGGAIDAEFSYRYAVERTATVAQAWLGLTAGCAVCHDHKYDPLTMKEFYSLYAFFNSAADPAMDGNINTTPPFLKLPTAAQKATAESAASVEQAARQWLTSLASLADTTDWAGSPDAAPSKPIDDVLIDDAFPPGCVTRSSSRNAITWVVDSSPAAASGRRAIRQAHASDCNDTVEFKLRPLVVPPDGRLEVMVWVDPRSVPESIALTIMGHKTITWKRGGAGLEREGGAEGAIVPGQWTPVAVSVADGGLQPGVRIDGVTFAQRGGVVYWDRLRLLGHASTATDPLESLSAWRKALGTAVPPELPGELHPLIQGGPEKSLSPEQMAALRTYYLALIARPATAELAAARQAWD
;
A
#
# COMPACT_ATOMS: atom_id res chain seq x y z
N MET A 1 10.26 50.06 -25.25
CA MET A 1 10.51 49.65 -26.65
C MET A 1 11.16 48.28 -26.59
N MET A 2 10.35 47.24 -26.53
CA MET A 2 10.76 45.86 -26.24
C MET A 2 10.22 45.03 -27.40
N PHE A 3 11.11 44.57 -28.28
CA PHE A 3 10.75 43.69 -29.39
C PHE A 3 10.55 42.28 -28.82
N VAL A 4 9.30 41.83 -28.78
CA VAL A 4 8.93 40.42 -28.58
C VAL A 4 8.87 39.80 -29.97
N THR A 5 9.87 38.99 -30.31
CA THR A 5 9.85 38.17 -31.52
C THR A 5 9.01 36.93 -31.23
N ALA A 6 7.75 36.95 -31.66
CA ALA A 6 6.89 35.77 -31.64
C ALA A 6 7.39 34.77 -32.71
N VAL A 7 7.98 33.65 -32.28
CA VAL A 7 8.16 32.48 -33.14
C VAL A 7 6.79 31.80 -33.24
N GLY A 8 6.11 32.07 -34.35
CA GLY A 8 4.86 31.38 -34.69
C GLY A 8 5.16 29.91 -34.93
N CYS A 9 4.75 29.06 -34.00
CA CYS A 9 4.62 27.63 -34.23
C CYS A 9 3.43 27.46 -35.19
N GLY A 10 3.71 27.37 -36.49
CA GLY A 10 2.72 27.00 -37.49
C GLY A 10 2.23 25.59 -37.19
N LEU A 11 1.04 25.47 -36.61
CA LEU A 11 0.24 24.26 -36.65
C LEU A 11 -0.07 23.99 -38.13
N LEU A 12 0.76 23.16 -38.77
CA LEU A 12 0.38 22.52 -40.02
C LEU A 12 -0.83 21.64 -39.72
N PRO A 13 -1.93 21.75 -40.48
CA PRO A 13 -3.00 20.77 -40.39
C PRO A 13 -2.43 19.39 -40.71
N ALA A 14 -2.80 18.40 -39.90
CA ALA A 14 -2.46 17.00 -40.10
C ALA A 14 -3.23 16.41 -41.30
N ASP A 15 -3.02 16.96 -42.50
CA ASP A 15 -3.52 16.45 -43.78
C ASP A 15 -2.38 15.90 -44.64
N ALA A 16 -1.55 15.04 -44.03
CA ALA A 16 -0.53 14.27 -44.74
C ALA A 16 -0.86 12.77 -44.70
N ARG A 17 -2.09 12.42 -45.08
CA ARG A 17 -2.32 11.14 -45.80
C ARG A 17 -2.39 11.46 -47.29
N SER A 18 -1.23 11.72 -47.91
CA SER A 18 -1.08 11.36 -49.31
C SER A 18 -1.06 9.84 -49.37
N ALA A 19 -2.24 9.21 -49.27
CA ALA A 19 -2.40 7.82 -49.66
C ALA A 19 -2.14 7.80 -51.16
N GLU A 20 -0.91 7.46 -51.56
CA GLU A 20 -0.68 7.00 -52.92
C GLU A 20 -1.74 5.93 -53.21
N VAL A 21 -2.57 6.18 -54.23
CA VAL A 21 -3.48 5.17 -54.76
C VAL A 21 -2.61 3.95 -55.05
N PRO A 22 -2.87 2.77 -54.45
CA PRO A 22 -2.04 1.61 -54.73
C PRO A 22 -2.20 1.24 -56.19
N THR A 23 -1.24 1.66 -57.02
CA THR A 23 -1.17 1.29 -58.43
C THR A 23 -0.34 0.01 -58.54
N GLY A 24 -1.02 -1.14 -58.58
CA GLY A 24 -0.40 -2.44 -58.89
C GLY A 24 -1.04 -3.64 -58.17
N ASP A 25 -0.73 -4.85 -58.68
CA ASP A 25 -1.17 -6.19 -58.20
C ASP A 25 -0.69 -6.58 -56.79
N ARG A 26 -0.34 -5.62 -55.92
CA ARG A 26 0.13 -5.95 -54.57
C ARG A 26 -1.03 -6.56 -53.76
N PRO A 27 -0.79 -7.61 -52.97
CA PRO A 27 -1.80 -8.13 -52.04
C PRO A 27 -2.24 -7.06 -51.02
N MET A 28 -3.55 -6.86 -50.90
CA MET A 28 -4.16 -6.00 -49.89
C MET A 28 -4.12 -6.70 -48.53
N SER A 29 -3.59 -6.01 -47.52
CA SER A 29 -3.68 -6.45 -46.13
C SER A 29 -4.92 -5.83 -45.48
N PHE A 30 -5.76 -6.66 -44.89
CA PHE A 30 -6.94 -6.18 -44.20
C PHE A 30 -6.58 -5.20 -43.08
N ASN A 31 -5.65 -5.55 -42.20
CA ASN A 31 -5.28 -4.67 -41.08
C ASN A 31 -4.59 -3.36 -41.50
N ARG A 32 -3.72 -3.40 -42.52
CA ARG A 32 -2.96 -2.22 -42.97
C ARG A 32 -3.78 -1.31 -43.87
N ASP A 33 -4.45 -1.88 -44.87
CA ASP A 33 -5.05 -1.12 -45.97
C ASP A 33 -6.56 -0.93 -45.77
N VAL A 34 -7.31 -1.97 -45.37
CA VAL A 34 -8.80 -1.98 -45.41
C VAL A 34 -9.44 -1.54 -44.09
N ARG A 35 -9.01 -2.13 -42.98
CA ARG A 35 -9.57 -1.89 -41.65
C ARG A 35 -9.54 -0.43 -41.24
N PRO A 36 -8.49 0.39 -41.51
CA PRO A 36 -8.52 1.81 -41.19
C PRO A 36 -9.66 2.57 -41.88
N ILE A 37 -10.02 2.16 -43.11
CA ILE A 37 -11.15 2.74 -43.86
C ILE A 37 -12.46 2.33 -43.19
N LEU A 38 -12.67 1.03 -42.99
CA LEU A 38 -13.91 0.53 -42.38
C LEU A 38 -14.09 1.03 -40.95
N ALA A 39 -13.02 1.16 -40.17
CA ALA A 39 -13.06 1.65 -38.79
C ALA A 39 -13.47 3.12 -38.70
N ASP A 40 -12.95 3.97 -39.59
CA ASP A 40 -13.32 5.39 -39.60
C ASP A 40 -14.71 5.62 -40.21
N LYS A 41 -15.02 4.93 -41.31
CA LYS A 41 -16.16 5.22 -42.18
C LYS A 41 -17.40 4.36 -41.90
N CYS A 42 -17.24 3.11 -41.46
CA CYS A 42 -18.31 2.11 -41.47
C CYS A 42 -18.67 1.54 -40.08
N PHE A 43 -17.68 1.26 -39.22
CA PHE A 43 -17.90 0.64 -37.91
C PHE A 43 -18.75 1.46 -36.92
N PRO A 44 -18.90 2.79 -37.02
CA PRO A 44 -19.85 3.51 -36.17
C PRO A 44 -21.30 2.98 -36.27
N CYS A 45 -21.75 2.59 -37.48
CA CYS A 45 -23.10 2.08 -37.73
C CYS A 45 -23.14 0.57 -38.02
N HIS A 46 -22.05 -0.04 -38.48
CA HIS A 46 -22.00 -1.46 -38.87
C HIS A 46 -20.85 -2.22 -38.18
N GLY A 47 -20.53 -1.83 -36.95
CA GLY A 47 -19.43 -2.43 -36.18
C GLY A 47 -19.87 -3.18 -34.92
N GLN A 48 -18.97 -3.18 -33.95
CA GLN A 48 -19.03 -4.00 -32.74
C GLN A 48 -20.13 -3.57 -31.75
N ASP A 49 -20.52 -2.29 -31.73
CA ASP A 49 -21.55 -1.77 -30.83
C ASP A 49 -22.96 -2.21 -31.27
N ALA A 50 -23.59 -3.08 -30.49
CA ALA A 50 -24.95 -3.56 -30.80
C ALA A 50 -26.04 -2.49 -30.64
N LYS A 51 -25.80 -1.41 -29.87
CA LYS A 51 -26.81 -0.38 -29.62
C LYS A 51 -26.95 0.62 -30.77
N THR A 52 -25.90 0.81 -31.55
CA THR A 52 -25.88 1.72 -32.71
C THR A 52 -25.86 0.97 -34.04
N ARG A 53 -25.96 -0.37 -34.00
CA ARG A 53 -25.85 -1.20 -35.20
C ARG A 53 -27.08 -1.09 -36.07
N GLU A 54 -26.87 -0.65 -37.30
CA GLU A 54 -27.90 -0.60 -38.32
C GLU A 54 -27.96 -1.90 -39.10
N ALA A 55 -29.20 -2.32 -39.42
CA ALA A 55 -29.51 -3.54 -40.17
C ALA A 55 -28.91 -4.84 -39.58
N ASP A 56 -28.55 -4.82 -38.29
CA ASP A 56 -27.79 -5.89 -37.62
C ASP A 56 -26.48 -6.31 -38.34
N LEU A 57 -25.98 -5.46 -39.24
CA LEU A 57 -24.83 -5.76 -40.10
C LEU A 57 -23.51 -5.55 -39.36
N ARG A 58 -22.61 -6.54 -39.48
CA ARG A 58 -21.26 -6.56 -38.88
C ARG A 58 -20.19 -6.54 -39.97
N LEU A 59 -19.67 -5.37 -40.30
CA LEU A 59 -18.54 -5.23 -41.23
C LEU A 59 -17.18 -5.45 -40.56
N ASP A 60 -17.14 -5.47 -39.23
CA ASP A 60 -15.93 -5.68 -38.42
C ASP A 60 -15.52 -7.16 -38.29
N THR A 61 -16.39 -8.10 -38.68
CA THR A 61 -16.10 -9.54 -38.70
C THR A 61 -16.31 -10.14 -40.09
N ALA A 62 -15.56 -11.19 -40.40
CA ALA A 62 -15.66 -11.89 -41.68
C ALA A 62 -17.03 -12.56 -41.83
N GLU A 63 -17.47 -13.22 -40.76
CA GLU A 63 -18.74 -13.95 -40.69
C GLU A 63 -19.91 -13.00 -40.89
N GLY A 64 -19.83 -11.81 -40.30
CA GLY A 64 -20.85 -10.78 -40.41
C GLY A 64 -20.94 -10.15 -41.80
N ALA A 65 -19.79 -9.84 -42.40
CA ALA A 65 -19.74 -9.18 -43.71
C ALA A 65 -20.09 -10.13 -44.86
N THR A 66 -19.90 -11.44 -44.66
CA THR A 66 -20.20 -12.46 -45.67
C THR A 66 -21.47 -13.24 -45.37
N ALA A 67 -22.17 -12.90 -44.27
CA ALA A 67 -23.45 -13.50 -43.91
C ALA A 67 -24.48 -13.34 -45.04
N ASP A 68 -25.35 -14.33 -45.16
CA ASP A 68 -26.50 -14.26 -46.04
C ASP A 68 -27.52 -13.27 -45.46
N LEU A 69 -27.76 -12.16 -46.17
CA LEU A 69 -28.74 -11.13 -45.81
C LEU A 69 -30.06 -11.32 -46.59
N GLY A 70 -30.29 -12.52 -47.14
CA GLY A 70 -31.47 -12.88 -47.92
C GLY A 70 -31.12 -13.12 -49.39
N ASP A 71 -31.28 -12.10 -50.23
CA ASP A 71 -30.93 -12.15 -51.65
C ASP A 71 -29.50 -11.64 -51.94
N ARG A 72 -28.79 -11.15 -50.91
CA ARG A 72 -27.52 -10.44 -51.05
C ARG A 72 -26.59 -10.70 -49.86
N ARG A 73 -25.31 -10.38 -50.05
CA ARG A 73 -24.27 -10.33 -49.00
C ARG A 73 -23.67 -8.94 -48.98
N ALA A 74 -23.23 -8.48 -47.81
CA ALA A 74 -22.49 -7.22 -47.74
C ALA A 74 -21.20 -7.29 -48.56
N ILE A 75 -20.49 -8.42 -48.49
CA ILE A 75 -19.28 -8.69 -49.26
C ILE A 75 -19.35 -10.09 -49.87
N THR A 76 -19.17 -10.16 -51.19
CA THR A 76 -18.98 -11.41 -51.94
C THR A 76 -17.55 -11.43 -52.47
N ALA A 77 -16.73 -12.36 -51.96
CA ALA A 77 -15.32 -12.47 -52.32
C ALA A 77 -15.13 -12.64 -53.83
N GLY A 78 -14.32 -11.78 -54.44
CA GLY A 78 -14.01 -11.80 -55.88
C GLY A 78 -15.07 -11.18 -56.78
N ASP A 79 -16.21 -10.73 -56.25
CA ASP A 79 -17.36 -10.28 -57.06
C ASP A 79 -17.91 -8.94 -56.57
N LEU A 80 -17.69 -7.90 -57.36
CA LEU A 80 -18.15 -6.54 -57.06
C LEU A 80 -19.64 -6.36 -57.30
N ASP A 81 -20.22 -7.04 -58.29
CA ASP A 81 -21.61 -6.88 -58.69
C ASP A 81 -22.55 -7.50 -57.64
N ASN A 82 -22.08 -8.53 -56.95
CA ASN A 82 -22.79 -9.18 -55.84
C ASN A 82 -22.32 -8.73 -54.44
N SER A 83 -21.51 -7.66 -54.35
CA SER A 83 -21.07 -7.08 -53.07
C SER A 83 -21.84 -5.80 -52.76
N GLU A 84 -22.85 -5.88 -51.88
CA GLU A 84 -23.68 -4.72 -51.52
C GLU A 84 -22.85 -3.55 -50.98
N LEU A 85 -21.79 -3.82 -50.21
CA LEU A 85 -20.87 -2.78 -49.73
C LEU A 85 -20.30 -1.97 -50.90
N TRP A 86 -19.87 -2.63 -51.98
CA TRP A 86 -19.32 -1.95 -53.15
C TRP A 86 -20.38 -1.11 -53.85
N LEU A 87 -21.56 -1.69 -54.10
CA LEU A 87 -22.69 -0.98 -54.72
C LEU A 87 -23.07 0.28 -53.93
N ARG A 88 -23.07 0.22 -52.59
CA ARG A 88 -23.39 1.34 -51.70
C ARG A 88 -22.32 2.42 -51.71
N VAL A 89 -21.03 2.09 -51.69
CA VAL A 89 -19.96 3.11 -51.69
C VAL A 89 -19.75 3.77 -53.06
N THR A 90 -20.30 3.18 -54.13
CA THR A 90 -20.31 3.76 -55.49
C THR A 90 -21.65 4.33 -55.93
N SER A 91 -22.68 4.30 -55.07
CA SER A 91 -24.00 4.84 -55.41
C SER A 91 -23.98 6.37 -55.51
N ASP A 92 -24.70 6.91 -56.50
CA ASP A 92 -24.97 8.34 -56.62
C ASP A 92 -26.29 8.75 -55.91
N ASP A 93 -27.09 7.79 -55.45
CA ASP A 93 -28.33 8.03 -54.70
C ASP A 93 -28.03 8.35 -53.24
N GLU A 94 -28.39 9.56 -52.79
CA GLU A 94 -28.19 10.04 -51.42
C GLU A 94 -28.84 9.14 -50.35
N GLY A 95 -29.94 8.45 -50.67
CA GLY A 95 -30.61 7.54 -49.74
C GLY A 95 -29.97 6.15 -49.65
N ALA A 96 -29.07 5.81 -50.59
CA ALA A 96 -28.42 4.51 -50.66
C ALA A 96 -26.91 4.59 -50.46
N VAL A 97 -26.27 5.73 -50.73
CA VAL A 97 -24.83 5.90 -50.62
C VAL A 97 -24.35 5.71 -49.20
N MET A 98 -23.25 4.98 -49.03
CA MET A 98 -22.62 4.76 -47.74
C MET A 98 -21.17 5.25 -47.76
N PRO A 99 -20.69 5.92 -46.68
CA PRO A 99 -21.45 6.40 -45.53
C PRO A 99 -22.47 7.47 -45.92
N PRO A 100 -23.58 7.59 -45.19
CA PRO A 100 -24.61 8.58 -45.49
C PRO A 100 -24.05 10.01 -45.45
N PRO A 101 -24.49 10.94 -46.32
CA PRO A 101 -23.92 12.29 -46.43
C PRO A 101 -23.90 13.07 -45.10
N GLU A 102 -24.88 12.84 -44.22
CA GLU A 102 -24.99 13.46 -42.90
C GLU A 102 -23.89 13.04 -41.92
N THR A 103 -23.20 11.93 -42.19
CA THR A 103 -22.03 11.52 -41.40
C THR A 103 -20.81 12.40 -41.68
N HIS A 104 -20.81 13.17 -42.78
CA HIS A 104 -19.70 13.99 -43.24
C HIS A 104 -18.38 13.22 -43.41
N LYS A 105 -18.47 11.93 -43.72
CA LYS A 105 -17.32 11.01 -43.89
C LYS A 105 -17.32 10.32 -45.26
N PRO A 106 -17.26 11.06 -46.39
CA PRO A 106 -17.20 10.43 -47.70
C PRO A 106 -15.92 9.59 -47.86
N LEU A 107 -16.00 8.51 -48.64
CA LEU A 107 -14.81 7.78 -49.08
C LEU A 107 -14.10 8.56 -50.17
N SER A 108 -12.77 8.68 -50.06
CA SER A 108 -11.94 9.17 -51.16
C SER A 108 -11.84 8.13 -52.29
N ASP A 109 -11.41 8.57 -53.47
CA ASP A 109 -11.15 7.64 -54.58
C ASP A 109 -10.07 6.60 -54.24
N ALA A 110 -9.10 6.98 -53.41
CA ALA A 110 -8.08 6.06 -52.89
C ALA A 110 -8.70 4.98 -51.99
N ASP A 111 -9.61 5.37 -51.07
CA ASP A 111 -10.31 4.43 -50.20
C ASP A 111 -11.15 3.44 -51.02
N LYS A 112 -11.92 3.96 -51.99
CA LYS A 112 -12.72 3.13 -52.90
C LYS A 112 -11.83 2.15 -53.68
N SER A 113 -10.67 2.61 -54.17
CA SER A 113 -9.72 1.76 -54.88
C SER A 113 -9.18 0.62 -54.01
N VAL A 114 -8.85 0.90 -52.74
CA VAL A 114 -8.42 -0.12 -51.77
C VAL A 114 -9.51 -1.16 -51.54
N LEU A 115 -10.75 -0.72 -51.26
CA LEU A 115 -11.88 -1.64 -51.03
C LEU A 115 -12.16 -2.49 -52.28
N ARG A 116 -12.13 -1.87 -53.47
CA ARG A 116 -12.30 -2.57 -54.74
C ARG A 116 -11.26 -3.66 -54.95
N GLN A 117 -9.98 -3.32 -54.79
CA GLN A 117 -8.88 -4.28 -54.97
C GLN A 117 -8.96 -5.40 -53.95
N TRP A 118 -9.26 -5.08 -52.69
CA TRP A 118 -9.40 -6.10 -51.64
C TRP A 118 -10.55 -7.07 -51.90
N ILE A 119 -11.72 -6.58 -52.35
CA ILE A 119 -12.85 -7.45 -52.72
C ILE A 119 -12.47 -8.37 -53.88
N LEU A 120 -11.87 -7.82 -54.94
CA LEU A 120 -11.42 -8.60 -56.11
C LEU A 120 -10.35 -9.65 -55.76
N GLN A 121 -9.50 -9.37 -54.77
CA GLN A 121 -8.49 -10.29 -54.26
C GLN A 121 -9.05 -11.34 -53.27
N GLY A 122 -10.37 -11.44 -53.15
CA GLY A 122 -11.04 -12.46 -52.34
C GLY A 122 -11.44 -12.01 -50.94
N ALA A 123 -11.40 -10.70 -50.65
CA ALA A 123 -11.90 -10.09 -49.42
C ALA A 123 -11.43 -10.78 -48.11
N THR A 124 -10.17 -11.22 -48.05
CA THR A 124 -9.67 -11.94 -46.86
C THR A 124 -9.63 -11.01 -45.66
N TYR A 125 -10.33 -11.38 -44.59
CA TYR A 125 -10.32 -10.70 -43.30
C TYR A 125 -9.14 -11.15 -42.45
N GLN A 126 -8.67 -10.26 -41.58
CA GLN A 126 -7.66 -10.53 -40.55
C GLN A 126 -8.22 -10.10 -39.19
N LYS A 127 -7.86 -10.80 -38.11
CA LYS A 127 -8.12 -10.27 -36.75
C LYS A 127 -7.28 -9.03 -36.54
N HIS A 128 -7.56 -8.24 -35.51
CA HIS A 128 -6.67 -7.12 -35.18
C HIS A 128 -5.25 -7.65 -34.97
N TRP A 129 -4.23 -6.92 -35.42
CA TRP A 129 -2.84 -7.38 -35.43
C TRP A 129 -2.35 -7.86 -34.06
N ALA A 130 -2.89 -7.29 -32.97
CA ALA A 130 -2.56 -7.67 -31.60
C ALA A 130 -3.10 -9.05 -31.17
N PHE A 131 -4.05 -9.63 -31.91
CA PHE A 131 -4.67 -10.94 -31.64
C PHE A 131 -4.31 -11.99 -32.70
N GLU A 132 -3.35 -11.66 -33.57
CA GLU A 132 -2.75 -12.61 -34.49
C GLU A 132 -1.43 -13.15 -33.89
N PRO A 133 -1.07 -14.42 -34.15
CA PRO A 133 0.23 -14.94 -33.76
C PRO A 133 1.38 -14.08 -34.31
N ILE A 134 2.37 -13.78 -33.46
CA ILE A 134 3.56 -13.04 -33.89
C ILE A 134 4.44 -13.97 -34.73
N HIS A 135 4.70 -13.56 -35.97
CA HIS A 135 5.64 -14.23 -36.86
C HIS A 135 6.91 -13.39 -36.98
N ARG A 136 8.08 -14.02 -36.93
CA ARG A 136 9.36 -13.33 -37.12
C ARG A 136 9.53 -12.97 -38.61
N PRO A 137 9.48 -11.67 -38.99
CA PRO A 137 9.64 -11.28 -40.37
C PRO A 137 11.08 -11.47 -40.84
N ALA A 138 11.26 -11.63 -42.15
CA ALA A 138 12.59 -11.52 -42.76
C ALA A 138 13.07 -10.06 -42.65
N VAL A 139 14.30 -9.87 -42.18
CA VAL A 139 14.90 -8.53 -42.04
C VAL A 139 15.24 -8.00 -43.44
N PRO A 140 14.80 -6.77 -43.81
CA PRO A 140 15.10 -6.17 -45.10
C PRO A 140 16.60 -6.04 -45.33
N ALA A 141 17.05 -6.34 -46.55
CA ALA A 141 18.44 -6.19 -46.96
C ALA A 141 18.72 -4.74 -47.40
N VAL A 142 18.71 -3.82 -46.43
CA VAL A 142 19.03 -2.40 -46.65
C VAL A 142 20.46 -2.12 -46.19
N SER A 143 21.22 -1.32 -46.95
CA SER A 143 22.57 -0.90 -46.53
C SER A 143 22.50 -0.05 -45.26
N ASP A 144 23.60 -0.06 -44.49
CA ASP A 144 23.80 0.81 -43.32
C ASP A 144 22.84 0.60 -42.13
N ALA A 145 22.15 -0.55 -42.08
CA ALA A 145 21.37 -0.95 -40.90
C ALA A 145 22.28 -1.66 -39.86
N GLY A 146 22.57 -0.98 -38.75
CA GLY A 146 23.35 -1.54 -37.64
C GLY A 146 22.58 -2.59 -36.81
N GLN A 147 21.26 -2.46 -36.72
CA GLN A 147 20.36 -3.38 -36.05
C GLN A 147 19.16 -3.78 -36.95
N PRO A 148 18.49 -4.93 -36.68
CA PRO A 148 17.33 -5.35 -37.46
C PRO A 148 16.19 -4.32 -37.50
N VAL A 149 15.96 -3.59 -36.39
CA VAL A 149 14.93 -2.54 -36.33
C VAL A 149 15.24 -1.40 -37.30
N ASP A 150 16.50 -0.98 -37.37
CA ASP A 150 16.94 0.08 -38.28
C ASP A 150 16.76 -0.34 -39.74
N ALA A 151 16.94 -1.61 -40.08
CA ALA A 151 16.68 -2.10 -41.43
C ALA A 151 15.23 -1.88 -41.86
N PHE A 152 14.24 -2.20 -40.99
CA PHE A 152 12.84 -1.95 -41.28
C PHE A 152 12.51 -0.46 -41.40
N LEU A 153 13.09 0.38 -40.53
CA LEU A 153 12.90 1.83 -40.59
C LEU A 153 13.52 2.43 -41.85
N ASN A 154 14.75 2.03 -42.19
CA ASN A 154 15.47 2.51 -43.37
C ASN A 154 14.78 2.11 -44.66
N GLU A 155 14.27 0.87 -44.77
CA GLU A 155 13.46 0.45 -45.92
C GLU A 155 12.27 1.38 -46.11
N ARG A 156 11.54 1.67 -45.03
CA ARG A 156 10.36 2.54 -45.11
C ARG A 156 10.74 3.98 -45.47
N LEU A 157 11.80 4.53 -44.86
CA LEU A 157 12.28 5.88 -45.13
C LEU A 157 12.67 6.04 -46.61
N GLN A 158 13.39 5.07 -47.18
CA GLN A 158 13.76 5.07 -48.60
C GLN A 158 12.53 5.06 -49.52
N GLN A 159 11.53 4.24 -49.21
CA GLN A 159 10.28 4.19 -49.99
C GLN A 159 9.53 5.51 -50.02
N VAL A 160 9.59 6.29 -48.93
CA VAL A 160 8.89 7.59 -48.82
C VAL A 160 9.79 8.80 -49.09
N GLY A 161 11.02 8.58 -49.58
CA GLY A 161 11.97 9.65 -49.91
C GLY A 161 12.48 10.44 -48.70
N LEU A 162 12.45 9.85 -47.50
CA LEU A 162 12.99 10.45 -46.27
C LEU A 162 14.36 9.86 -45.93
N THR A 163 15.15 10.64 -45.18
CA THR A 163 16.46 10.21 -44.67
C THR A 163 16.50 10.41 -43.15
N ALA A 164 17.30 9.57 -42.47
CA ALA A 164 17.50 9.72 -41.03
C ALA A 164 18.23 11.04 -40.73
N GLN A 165 17.87 11.67 -39.61
CA GLN A 165 18.62 12.82 -39.10
C GLN A 165 20.02 12.37 -38.66
N PRO A 166 21.04 13.27 -38.74
CA PRO A 166 22.35 12.96 -38.19
C PRO A 166 22.25 12.68 -36.69
N GLN A 167 23.18 11.86 -36.18
CA GLN A 167 23.31 11.61 -34.76
C GLN A 167 23.51 12.93 -34.01
N ALA A 168 22.86 13.06 -32.85
CA ALA A 168 22.98 14.23 -32.00
C ALA A 168 24.42 14.40 -31.47
N ASP A 169 24.78 15.62 -31.07
CA ASP A 169 26.04 15.89 -30.38
C ASP A 169 26.15 15.09 -29.07
N ARG A 170 27.39 14.88 -28.62
CA ARG A 170 27.69 13.98 -27.50
C ARG A 170 27.02 14.46 -26.21
N GLU A 171 27.01 15.76 -25.96
CA GLU A 171 26.36 16.39 -24.81
C GLU A 171 24.86 16.11 -24.79
N THR A 172 24.20 16.21 -25.95
CA THR A 172 22.79 15.87 -26.12
C THR A 172 22.54 14.37 -25.94
N LEU A 173 23.41 13.50 -26.46
CA LEU A 173 23.27 12.05 -26.34
C LEU A 173 23.32 11.59 -24.88
N ILE A 174 24.36 12.00 -24.14
CA ILE A 174 24.48 11.61 -22.72
C ILE A 174 23.31 12.15 -21.89
N ARG A 175 22.84 13.37 -22.19
CA ARG A 175 21.67 13.93 -21.51
C ARG A 175 20.40 13.10 -21.75
N ARG A 176 20.16 12.71 -23.00
CA ARG A 176 18.97 11.90 -23.36
C ARG A 176 19.01 10.54 -22.68
N VAL A 177 20.12 9.81 -22.81
CA VAL A 177 20.22 8.46 -22.24
C VAL A 177 20.17 8.48 -20.71
N ALA A 178 20.79 9.46 -20.05
CA ALA A 178 20.72 9.61 -18.59
C ALA A 178 19.28 9.84 -18.12
N LEU A 179 18.55 10.77 -18.76
CA LEU A 179 17.16 11.05 -18.40
C LEU A 179 16.26 9.83 -18.68
N THR A 180 16.43 9.16 -19.82
CA THR A 180 15.65 7.98 -20.17
C THR A 180 15.88 6.81 -19.25
N LEU A 181 17.14 6.55 -18.84
CA LEU A 181 17.47 5.37 -18.05
C LEU A 181 17.49 5.62 -16.55
N THR A 182 17.48 6.87 -16.07
CA THR A 182 17.60 7.15 -14.63
C THR A 182 16.65 8.23 -14.12
N GLY A 183 15.87 8.86 -15.00
CA GLY A 183 15.01 10.00 -14.66
C GLY A 183 15.77 11.28 -14.32
N LEU A 184 17.11 11.25 -14.33
CA LEU A 184 17.97 12.32 -13.82
C LEU A 184 18.94 12.83 -14.90
N PRO A 185 19.30 14.12 -14.86
CA PRO A 185 20.35 14.65 -15.73
C PRO A 185 21.72 14.04 -15.37
N PRO A 186 22.63 13.92 -16.34
CA PRO A 186 23.99 13.45 -16.06
C PRO A 186 24.73 14.48 -15.20
N THR A 187 25.65 14.00 -14.36
CA THR A 187 26.56 14.88 -13.63
C THR A 187 27.62 15.46 -14.59
N VAL A 188 28.20 16.61 -14.25
CA VAL A 188 29.27 17.23 -15.04
C VAL A 188 30.45 16.26 -15.22
N ALA A 189 30.82 15.52 -14.17
CA ALA A 189 31.90 14.53 -14.25
C ALA A 189 31.61 13.38 -15.22
N GLU A 190 30.35 12.92 -15.31
CA GLU A 190 29.96 11.90 -16.29
C GLU A 190 29.98 12.44 -17.72
N VAL A 191 29.59 13.70 -17.92
CA VAL A 191 29.70 14.39 -19.21
C VAL A 191 31.16 14.49 -19.62
N ASP A 192 32.04 15.03 -18.77
CA ASP A 192 33.47 15.17 -19.07
C ASP A 192 34.12 13.82 -19.37
N ALA A 193 33.80 12.78 -18.58
CA ALA A 193 34.29 11.43 -18.81
C ALA A 193 33.84 10.89 -20.17
N TYR A 194 32.56 11.04 -20.51
CA TYR A 194 32.05 10.63 -21.82
C TYR A 194 32.68 11.42 -22.96
N LEU A 195 32.81 12.74 -22.86
CA LEU A 195 33.40 13.56 -23.92
C LEU A 195 34.87 13.24 -24.17
N SER A 196 35.61 12.88 -23.12
CA SER A 196 37.03 12.50 -23.19
C SER A 196 37.28 11.06 -23.69
N ASP A 197 36.25 10.20 -23.71
CA ASP A 197 36.38 8.83 -24.20
C ASP A 197 36.32 8.80 -25.74
N GLU A 198 37.48 8.61 -26.37
CA GLU A 198 37.60 8.50 -27.83
C GLU A 198 37.39 7.06 -28.35
N SER A 199 37.05 6.11 -27.47
CA SER A 199 36.82 4.74 -27.90
C SER A 199 35.56 4.63 -28.75
N PRO A 200 35.53 3.69 -29.71
CA PRO A 200 34.34 3.46 -30.54
C PRO A 200 33.14 2.91 -29.74
N GLN A 201 33.32 2.59 -28.45
CA GLN A 201 32.28 2.09 -27.54
C GLN A 201 31.94 3.09 -26.43
N ALA A 202 32.35 4.36 -26.56
CA ALA A 202 32.16 5.36 -25.51
C ALA A 202 30.69 5.52 -25.11
N TYR A 203 29.77 5.46 -26.08
CA TYR A 203 28.34 5.61 -25.82
C TYR A 203 27.75 4.38 -25.14
N GLU A 204 28.10 3.19 -25.61
CA GLU A 204 27.67 1.90 -25.05
C GLU A 204 28.11 1.76 -23.59
N ARG A 205 29.33 2.19 -23.25
CA ARG A 205 29.79 2.21 -21.85
C ARG A 205 28.98 3.14 -20.96
N VAL A 206 28.45 4.24 -21.50
CA VAL A 206 27.54 5.15 -20.77
C VAL A 206 26.18 4.48 -20.57
N VAL A 207 25.65 3.83 -21.60
CA VAL A 207 24.40 3.05 -21.52
C VAL A 207 24.53 1.96 -20.45
N ASP A 208 25.58 1.13 -20.51
CA ASP A 208 25.83 0.04 -19.56
C ASP A 208 25.95 0.56 -18.12
N ARG A 209 26.62 1.71 -17.93
CA ARG A 209 26.73 2.35 -16.62
C ARG A 209 25.37 2.75 -16.05
N TYR A 210 24.51 3.33 -16.88
CA TYR A 210 23.18 3.74 -16.43
C TYR A 210 22.24 2.55 -16.20
N LEU A 211 22.30 1.51 -17.04
CA LEU A 211 21.57 0.26 -16.81
C LEU A 211 22.00 -0.44 -15.51
N ALA A 212 23.29 -0.37 -15.14
CA ALA A 212 23.81 -0.91 -13.89
C ALA A 212 23.55 -0.03 -12.65
N SER A 213 23.01 1.17 -12.84
CA SER A 213 22.71 2.10 -11.73
C SER A 213 21.44 1.67 -11.00
N PRO A 214 21.36 1.74 -9.67
CA PRO A 214 20.12 1.46 -8.94
C PRO A 214 18.96 2.38 -9.35
N ARG A 215 19.28 3.56 -9.89
CA ARG A 215 18.32 4.55 -10.40
C ARG A 215 17.58 4.07 -11.64
N TYR A 216 18.12 3.09 -12.37
CA TYR A 216 17.42 2.48 -13.49
C TYR A 216 16.15 1.79 -13.04
N GLY A 217 16.24 0.96 -12.00
CA GLY A 217 15.06 0.34 -11.41
C GLY A 217 14.08 1.35 -10.83
N GLU A 218 14.54 2.47 -10.27
CA GLU A 218 13.67 3.55 -9.77
C GLU A 218 12.87 4.21 -10.91
N GLU A 219 13.53 4.58 -12.00
CA GLU A 219 12.89 5.17 -13.18
C GLU A 219 11.90 4.18 -13.83
N MET A 220 12.33 2.95 -14.09
CA MET A 220 11.47 1.94 -14.72
C MET A 220 10.29 1.53 -13.84
N ALA A 221 10.51 1.43 -12.52
CA ALA A 221 9.44 1.12 -11.58
C ALA A 221 8.38 2.22 -11.53
N SER A 222 8.73 3.50 -11.71
CA SER A 222 7.74 4.59 -11.65
C SER A 222 6.58 4.38 -12.63
N HIS A 223 6.89 4.05 -13.89
CA HIS A 223 5.90 3.75 -14.93
C HIS A 223 5.07 2.50 -14.61
N TRP A 224 5.70 1.48 -14.02
CA TRP A 224 5.01 0.25 -13.62
C TRP A 224 4.07 0.48 -12.44
N LEU A 225 4.50 1.28 -11.47
CA LEU A 225 3.72 1.56 -10.25
C LEU A 225 2.45 2.35 -10.58
N ASP A 226 2.48 3.21 -11.59
CA ASP A 226 1.28 3.85 -12.15
C ASP A 226 0.31 2.80 -12.72
N ALA A 227 0.81 1.85 -13.52
CA ALA A 227 0.00 0.76 -14.07
C ALA A 227 -0.56 -0.17 -12.97
N ALA A 228 0.20 -0.39 -11.90
CA ALA A 228 -0.22 -1.15 -10.73
C ALA A 228 -1.20 -0.38 -9.83
N ARG A 229 -1.32 0.95 -10.02
CA ARG A 229 -2.08 1.89 -9.17
C ARG A 229 -1.53 1.94 -7.74
N TYR A 230 -0.22 1.89 -7.60
CA TYR A 230 0.42 2.03 -6.31
C TYR A 230 0.10 3.40 -5.69
N ALA A 231 -0.17 3.40 -4.39
CA ALA A 231 -0.37 4.62 -3.61
C ALA A 231 -0.02 4.34 -2.15
N ASP A 232 0.50 5.35 -1.45
CA ASP A 232 0.80 5.28 -0.02
C ASP A 232 -0.44 5.54 0.87
N THR A 233 -1.62 5.69 0.27
CA THR A 233 -2.91 5.93 0.96
C THR A 233 -4.03 5.04 0.41
N HIS A 234 -5.17 4.99 1.10
CA HIS A 234 -6.33 4.16 0.73
C HIS A 234 -7.19 4.75 -0.42
N GLY A 235 -7.20 6.07 -0.61
CA GLY A 235 -7.72 6.77 -1.79
C GLY A 235 -9.18 7.23 -1.78
N LEU A 236 -10.11 6.54 -1.11
CA LEU A 236 -11.56 6.87 -1.16
C LEU A 236 -11.96 7.93 -0.11
N HIS A 237 -13.04 7.72 0.65
CA HIS A 237 -13.63 8.74 1.53
C HIS A 237 -12.67 9.26 2.60
N LEU A 238 -11.96 8.34 3.26
CA LEU A 238 -10.91 8.65 4.24
C LEU A 238 -9.58 8.23 3.64
N ASP A 239 -8.86 9.20 3.09
CA ASP A 239 -7.57 8.98 2.44
C ASP A 239 -6.43 8.85 3.47
N ASN A 240 -6.59 7.89 4.38
CA ASN A 240 -5.58 7.58 5.39
C ASN A 240 -4.39 6.83 4.77
N GLU A 241 -3.24 6.89 5.46
CA GLU A 241 -2.03 6.18 5.05
C GLU A 241 -2.19 4.65 5.10
N ARG A 242 -1.44 3.96 4.22
CA ARG A 242 -1.29 2.51 4.20
C ARG A 242 0.16 2.10 4.02
N ILE A 243 0.56 0.96 4.58
CA ILE A 243 1.93 0.46 4.47
C ILE A 243 2.01 -0.58 3.35
N THR A 244 2.53 -0.16 2.20
CA THR A 244 2.74 -1.04 1.02
C THR A 244 4.12 -0.85 0.35
N TRP A 245 5.03 -0.08 0.96
CA TRP A 245 6.37 0.24 0.43
C TRP A 245 7.17 -0.99 -0.01
N ALA A 246 6.94 -2.15 0.60
CA ALA A 246 7.66 -3.39 0.27
C ALA A 246 7.42 -3.81 -1.18
N TYR A 247 6.20 -3.62 -1.70
CA TYR A 247 5.87 -3.88 -3.09
C TYR A 247 6.62 -2.92 -4.03
N ARG A 248 6.60 -1.61 -3.73
CA ARG A 248 7.37 -0.60 -4.49
C ARG A 248 8.85 -0.96 -4.57
N ASP A 249 9.45 -1.23 -3.42
CA ASP A 249 10.87 -1.55 -3.34
C ASP A 249 11.20 -2.88 -4.03
N TRP A 250 10.27 -3.85 -4.00
CA TRP A 250 10.40 -5.09 -4.77
C TRP A 250 10.36 -4.83 -6.28
N VAL A 251 9.45 -3.99 -6.79
CA VAL A 251 9.39 -3.65 -8.23
C VAL A 251 10.71 -3.00 -8.68
N VAL A 252 11.24 -2.05 -7.90
CA VAL A 252 12.53 -1.41 -8.17
C VAL A 252 13.66 -2.44 -8.25
N ARG A 253 13.72 -3.38 -7.29
CA ARG A 253 14.70 -4.47 -7.31
C ARG A 253 14.51 -5.38 -8.52
N ALA A 254 13.27 -5.76 -8.85
CA ALA A 254 12.99 -6.65 -9.98
C ALA A 254 13.49 -6.09 -11.32
N PHE A 255 13.39 -4.78 -11.54
CA PHE A 255 13.97 -4.13 -12.73
C PHE A 255 15.51 -4.12 -12.69
N ASN A 256 16.12 -3.78 -11.55
CA ASN A 256 17.58 -3.75 -11.40
C ASN A 256 18.21 -5.15 -11.54
N ASP A 257 17.54 -6.18 -11.03
CA ASP A 257 17.97 -7.57 -11.12
C ASP A 257 17.66 -8.20 -12.50
N ASN A 258 17.00 -7.45 -13.38
CA ASN A 258 16.55 -7.89 -14.70
C ASN A 258 15.74 -9.21 -14.62
N LEU A 259 14.76 -9.25 -13.70
CA LEU A 259 13.92 -10.41 -13.49
C LEU A 259 13.20 -10.78 -14.80
N PRO A 260 13.24 -12.05 -15.24
CA PRO A 260 12.55 -12.48 -16.44
C PRO A 260 11.05 -12.12 -16.41
N PHE A 261 10.54 -11.59 -17.52
CA PHE A 261 9.18 -11.04 -17.58
C PHE A 261 8.08 -12.07 -17.25
N ASP A 262 8.31 -13.35 -17.56
CA ASP A 262 7.44 -14.46 -17.18
C ASP A 262 7.37 -14.63 -15.65
N GLN A 263 8.51 -14.58 -14.95
CA GLN A 263 8.56 -14.63 -13.49
C GLN A 263 7.97 -13.36 -12.86
N PHE A 264 8.32 -12.18 -13.39
CA PHE A 264 7.75 -10.90 -12.97
C PHE A 264 6.23 -10.88 -13.06
N THR A 265 5.67 -11.53 -14.09
CA THR A 265 4.23 -11.71 -14.28
C THR A 265 3.65 -12.67 -13.26
N VAL A 266 4.18 -13.90 -13.18
CA VAL A 266 3.63 -14.95 -12.31
C VAL A 266 3.66 -14.53 -10.85
N TRP A 267 4.76 -13.92 -10.38
CA TRP A 267 4.91 -13.53 -8.98
C TRP A 267 3.93 -12.42 -8.58
N GLN A 268 3.59 -11.49 -9.48
CA GLN A 268 2.63 -10.43 -9.18
C GLN A 268 1.18 -10.87 -9.25
N VAL A 269 0.84 -11.71 -10.23
CA VAL A 269 -0.54 -12.16 -10.43
C VAL A 269 -0.92 -13.23 -9.40
N ALA A 270 0.01 -14.13 -9.05
CA ALA A 270 -0.28 -15.33 -8.26
C ALA A 270 0.92 -15.86 -7.44
N GLY A 271 1.85 -14.99 -7.01
CA GLY A 271 3.06 -15.40 -6.28
C GLY A 271 2.79 -16.11 -4.94
N ASP A 272 1.68 -15.79 -4.30
CA ASP A 272 1.19 -16.39 -3.05
C ASP A 272 0.59 -17.78 -3.24
N LEU A 273 0.24 -18.14 -4.47
CA LEU A 273 -0.25 -19.46 -4.84
C LEU A 273 0.86 -20.42 -5.28
N LEU A 274 2.12 -19.94 -5.32
CA LEU A 274 3.27 -20.81 -5.60
C LEU A 274 3.53 -21.74 -4.39
N PRO A 275 3.91 -23.01 -4.64
CA PRO A 275 4.35 -23.90 -3.57
C PRO A 275 5.53 -23.29 -2.81
N ASP A 276 5.45 -23.30 -1.47
CA ASP A 276 6.49 -22.76 -0.58
C ASP A 276 6.91 -21.31 -0.93
N ALA A 277 5.93 -20.46 -1.26
CA ALA A 277 6.15 -19.09 -1.68
C ALA A 277 7.15 -18.33 -0.78
N THR A 278 8.17 -17.77 -1.42
CA THR A 278 9.20 -16.95 -0.77
C THR A 278 8.65 -15.59 -0.34
N SER A 279 9.35 -14.88 0.55
CA SER A 279 8.94 -13.53 0.94
C SER A 279 8.84 -12.57 -0.24
N ASP A 280 9.74 -12.63 -1.23
CA ASP A 280 9.67 -11.78 -2.42
C ASP A 280 8.44 -12.12 -3.29
N GLN A 281 8.08 -13.39 -3.42
CA GLN A 281 6.86 -13.80 -4.15
C GLN A 281 5.59 -13.34 -3.45
N LEU A 282 5.54 -13.43 -2.12
CA LEU A 282 4.43 -12.90 -1.33
C LEU A 282 4.32 -11.38 -1.41
N VAL A 283 5.45 -10.67 -1.42
CA VAL A 283 5.51 -9.22 -1.59
C VAL A 283 5.09 -8.81 -3.00
N ALA A 284 5.51 -9.56 -4.03
CA ALA A 284 5.15 -9.32 -5.43
C ALA A 284 3.63 -9.39 -5.66
N THR A 285 2.93 -10.35 -5.04
CA THR A 285 1.45 -10.42 -5.07
C THR A 285 0.78 -9.14 -4.53
N GLY A 286 1.52 -8.27 -3.83
CA GLY A 286 1.09 -6.93 -3.46
C GLY A 286 0.51 -6.09 -4.60
N PHE A 287 0.82 -6.41 -5.86
CA PHE A 287 0.13 -5.87 -7.04
C PHE A 287 -1.41 -5.93 -6.90
N ASN A 288 -1.95 -7.09 -6.46
CA ASN A 288 -3.39 -7.29 -6.29
C ASN A 288 -3.98 -6.49 -5.12
N ARG A 289 -3.14 -5.87 -4.28
CA ARG A 289 -3.54 -5.06 -3.13
C ARG A 289 -3.36 -3.55 -3.35
N CYS A 290 -2.90 -3.15 -4.54
CA CYS A 290 -2.74 -1.75 -4.89
C CYS A 290 -4.08 -1.05 -5.16
N ASN A 291 -5.19 -1.78 -5.32
CA ASN A 291 -6.52 -1.19 -5.48
C ASN A 291 -6.86 -0.23 -4.32
N VAL A 292 -7.68 0.77 -4.61
CA VAL A 292 -8.24 1.68 -3.61
C VAL A 292 -9.16 0.92 -2.65
N THR A 293 -9.19 1.31 -1.38
CA THR A 293 -10.02 0.70 -0.33
C THR A 293 -10.79 1.75 0.46
N THR A 294 -11.75 1.30 1.28
CA THR A 294 -12.53 2.17 2.15
C THR A 294 -12.76 1.58 3.53
N SER A 295 -13.11 2.47 4.45
CA SER A 295 -13.82 2.17 5.70
C SER A 295 -14.80 3.29 6.04
N GLU A 296 -15.49 3.79 5.01
CA GLU A 296 -16.55 4.79 5.13
C GLU A 296 -17.76 4.21 5.88
N GLY A 297 -18.36 5.02 6.76
CA GLY A 297 -19.59 4.64 7.44
C GLY A 297 -20.74 4.51 6.44
N GLY A 298 -21.41 3.34 6.43
CA GLY A 298 -22.50 3.05 5.50
C GLY A 298 -22.07 2.29 4.25
N ALA A 299 -20.77 2.02 4.08
CA ALA A 299 -20.28 1.11 3.05
C ALA A 299 -20.86 -0.30 3.25
N ILE A 300 -21.19 -0.97 2.15
CA ILE A 300 -21.75 -2.33 2.14
C ILE A 300 -20.62 -3.30 1.79
N ASP A 301 -20.28 -4.21 2.71
CA ASP A 301 -19.18 -5.17 2.52
C ASP A 301 -19.28 -5.93 1.19
N ALA A 302 -20.47 -6.43 0.86
CA ALA A 302 -20.70 -7.19 -0.38
C ALA A 302 -20.46 -6.34 -1.65
N GLU A 303 -20.75 -5.04 -1.62
CA GLU A 303 -20.49 -4.14 -2.74
C GLU A 303 -18.99 -3.94 -2.93
N PHE A 304 -18.24 -3.72 -1.84
CA PHE A 304 -16.81 -3.45 -1.93
C PHE A 304 -16.00 -4.70 -2.26
N SER A 305 -16.36 -5.86 -1.72
CA SER A 305 -15.77 -7.13 -2.18
C SER A 305 -15.96 -7.31 -3.69
N TYR A 306 -17.15 -6.98 -4.21
CA TYR A 306 -17.41 -7.01 -5.65
C TYR A 306 -16.54 -6.01 -6.41
N ARG A 307 -16.49 -4.74 -5.98
CA ARG A 307 -15.73 -3.69 -6.64
C ARG A 307 -14.23 -3.97 -6.63
N TYR A 308 -13.66 -4.51 -5.55
CA TYR A 308 -12.24 -4.84 -5.49
C TYR A 308 -11.86 -5.93 -6.49
N ALA A 309 -12.71 -6.97 -6.63
CA ALA A 309 -12.48 -8.00 -7.64
C ALA A 309 -12.66 -7.46 -9.07
N VAL A 310 -13.60 -6.53 -9.32
CA VAL A 310 -13.71 -5.79 -10.60
C VAL A 310 -12.42 -5.02 -10.88
N GLU A 311 -11.95 -4.25 -9.91
CA GLU A 311 -10.74 -3.43 -10.00
C GLU A 311 -9.48 -4.25 -10.27
N ARG A 312 -9.32 -5.42 -9.63
CA ARG A 312 -8.19 -6.34 -9.88
C ARG A 312 -8.25 -6.90 -11.29
N THR A 313 -9.43 -7.36 -11.71
CA THR A 313 -9.68 -7.93 -13.04
C THR A 313 -9.35 -6.91 -14.14
N ALA A 314 -9.88 -5.70 -14.01
CA ALA A 314 -9.68 -4.63 -14.98
C ALA A 314 -8.21 -4.25 -15.09
N THR A 315 -7.49 -4.16 -13.97
CA THR A 315 -6.07 -3.76 -14.00
C THR A 315 -5.16 -4.86 -14.50
N VAL A 316 -5.42 -6.13 -14.19
CA VAL A 316 -4.65 -7.24 -14.81
C VAL A 316 -4.85 -7.23 -16.33
N ALA A 317 -6.08 -7.05 -16.80
CA ALA A 317 -6.34 -6.95 -18.23
C ALA A 317 -5.65 -5.73 -18.87
N GLN A 318 -5.66 -4.58 -18.20
CA GLN A 318 -5.03 -3.37 -18.71
C GLN A 318 -3.50 -3.49 -18.74
N ALA A 319 -2.88 -3.93 -17.64
CA ALA A 319 -1.43 -3.93 -17.51
C ALA A 319 -0.73 -5.06 -18.28
N TRP A 320 -1.35 -6.25 -18.42
CA TRP A 320 -0.73 -7.38 -19.14
C TRP A 320 -1.28 -7.60 -20.54
N LEU A 321 -2.58 -7.36 -20.76
CA LEU A 321 -3.21 -7.62 -22.06
C LEU A 321 -3.32 -6.35 -22.91
N GLY A 322 -3.14 -5.16 -22.31
CA GLY A 322 -3.35 -3.88 -22.99
C GLY A 322 -4.81 -3.64 -23.38
N LEU A 323 -5.76 -4.27 -22.69
CA LEU A 323 -7.20 -4.21 -23.00
C LEU A 323 -7.97 -3.37 -21.98
N THR A 324 -8.96 -2.61 -22.43
CA THR A 324 -9.79 -1.76 -21.54
C THR A 324 -10.98 -2.54 -20.97
N ALA A 325 -10.70 -3.63 -20.25
CA ALA A 325 -11.71 -4.57 -19.78
C ALA A 325 -12.79 -3.96 -18.84
N GLY A 326 -12.58 -2.75 -18.30
CA GLY A 326 -13.54 -2.08 -17.42
C GLY A 326 -14.92 -1.84 -18.05
N CYS A 327 -15.04 -1.67 -19.37
CA CYS A 327 -16.38 -1.56 -19.99
C CYS A 327 -17.13 -2.90 -19.97
N ALA A 328 -16.41 -4.02 -19.90
CA ALA A 328 -16.98 -5.36 -19.91
C ALA A 328 -17.72 -5.74 -18.61
N VAL A 329 -17.69 -4.87 -17.59
CA VAL A 329 -18.38 -5.05 -16.31
C VAL A 329 -19.90 -5.08 -16.49
N CYS A 330 -20.44 -4.26 -17.39
CA CYS A 330 -21.89 -4.07 -17.56
C CYS A 330 -22.44 -4.58 -18.90
N HIS A 331 -21.61 -4.68 -19.94
CA HIS A 331 -21.99 -5.11 -21.28
C HIS A 331 -20.76 -5.63 -22.03
N ASP A 332 -20.91 -6.38 -23.12
CA ASP A 332 -19.76 -6.76 -23.95
C ASP A 332 -18.99 -5.51 -24.41
N HIS A 333 -17.67 -5.56 -24.39
CA HIS A 333 -16.83 -4.40 -24.64
C HIS A 333 -17.09 -3.81 -26.05
N LYS A 334 -17.14 -2.48 -26.13
CA LYS A 334 -17.55 -1.77 -27.37
C LYS A 334 -16.55 -1.95 -28.52
N TYR A 335 -15.26 -2.05 -28.23
CA TYR A 335 -14.17 -2.06 -29.23
C TYR A 335 -13.25 -3.30 -29.18
N ASP A 336 -12.69 -3.59 -28.01
CA ASP A 336 -11.94 -4.82 -27.76
C ASP A 336 -12.84 -6.08 -27.85
N PRO A 337 -12.31 -7.21 -28.34
CA PRO A 337 -13.04 -8.46 -28.46
C PRO A 337 -13.14 -9.18 -27.11
N LEU A 338 -13.80 -8.54 -26.14
CA LEU A 338 -13.98 -9.05 -24.78
C LEU A 338 -15.47 -9.03 -24.42
N THR A 339 -16.02 -10.19 -24.12
CA THR A 339 -17.39 -10.31 -23.64
C THR A 339 -17.48 -10.07 -22.13
N MET A 340 -18.66 -9.68 -21.66
CA MET A 340 -18.99 -9.61 -20.24
C MET A 340 -18.79 -10.98 -19.57
N LYS A 341 -19.12 -12.07 -20.27
CA LYS A 341 -18.90 -13.44 -19.76
C LYS A 341 -17.42 -13.72 -19.50
N GLU A 342 -16.53 -13.35 -20.41
CA GLU A 342 -15.09 -13.53 -20.24
C GLU A 342 -14.54 -12.66 -19.12
N PHE A 343 -15.01 -11.41 -19.00
CA PHE A 343 -14.68 -10.55 -17.86
C PHE A 343 -15.02 -11.23 -16.53
N TYR A 344 -16.25 -11.71 -16.38
CA TYR A 344 -16.67 -12.37 -15.13
C TYR A 344 -16.01 -13.75 -14.92
N SER A 345 -15.54 -14.40 -15.98
CA SER A 345 -14.75 -15.63 -15.87
C SER A 345 -13.36 -15.35 -15.29
N LEU A 346 -12.71 -14.24 -15.69
CA LEU A 346 -11.45 -13.80 -15.11
C LEU A 346 -11.64 -13.24 -13.68
N TYR A 347 -12.72 -12.48 -13.45
CA TYR A 347 -13.12 -11.96 -12.15
C TYR A 347 -13.22 -13.04 -11.07
N ALA A 348 -13.67 -14.25 -11.43
CA ALA A 348 -13.83 -15.35 -10.49
C ALA A 348 -12.53 -15.68 -9.73
N PHE A 349 -11.36 -15.46 -10.34
CA PHE A 349 -10.07 -15.68 -9.68
C PHE A 349 -9.75 -14.62 -8.61
N PHE A 350 -10.23 -13.39 -8.77
CA PHE A 350 -9.96 -12.29 -7.83
C PHE A 350 -11.04 -12.12 -6.76
N ASN A 351 -12.22 -12.69 -6.98
CA ASN A 351 -13.33 -12.72 -6.02
C ASN A 351 -13.17 -13.79 -4.93
N SER A 352 -12.00 -14.41 -4.82
CA SER A 352 -11.61 -15.34 -3.76
C SER A 352 -10.53 -14.76 -2.82
N ALA A 353 -10.17 -13.48 -3.02
CA ALA A 353 -9.12 -12.82 -2.24
C ALA A 353 -9.47 -12.78 -0.74
N ALA A 354 -8.44 -12.89 0.10
CA ALA A 354 -8.57 -13.03 1.55
C ALA A 354 -8.69 -11.69 2.30
N ASP A 355 -8.57 -10.56 1.61
CA ASP A 355 -8.63 -9.24 2.23
C ASP A 355 -10.07 -8.86 2.62
N PRO A 356 -10.26 -8.16 3.76
CA PRO A 356 -11.58 -7.72 4.19
C PRO A 356 -12.10 -6.61 3.27
N ALA A 357 -13.43 -6.49 3.17
CA ALA A 357 -14.06 -5.42 2.40
C ALA A 357 -13.73 -4.01 2.93
N MET A 358 -13.45 -3.91 4.24
CA MET A 358 -13.13 -2.66 4.92
C MET A 358 -11.69 -2.66 5.41
N ASP A 359 -10.97 -1.57 5.13
CA ASP A 359 -9.55 -1.43 5.49
C ASP A 359 -9.28 -1.12 6.98
N GLY A 360 -10.33 -0.86 7.76
CA GLY A 360 -10.30 -0.42 9.15
C GLY A 360 -9.87 1.03 9.38
N ASN A 361 -9.49 1.78 8.34
CA ASN A 361 -8.69 3.01 8.42
C ASN A 361 -7.39 2.80 9.20
N ILE A 362 -6.73 1.65 8.97
CA ILE A 362 -5.45 1.30 9.60
C ILE A 362 -4.36 1.14 8.57
N ASN A 363 -3.11 1.29 9.00
CA ASN A 363 -1.95 1.25 8.12
C ASN A 363 -1.62 -0.17 7.62
N THR A 364 -2.02 -1.19 8.38
CA THR A 364 -1.68 -2.61 8.14
C THR A 364 -2.92 -3.48 8.04
N THR A 365 -3.84 -3.14 7.12
CA THR A 365 -5.04 -3.93 6.83
C THR A 365 -4.66 -5.40 6.55
N PRO A 366 -5.21 -6.37 7.29
CA PRO A 366 -4.93 -7.78 7.06
C PRO A 366 -5.37 -8.28 5.67
N PRO A 367 -4.77 -9.36 5.15
CA PRO A 367 -3.51 -9.94 5.63
C PRO A 367 -2.34 -8.98 5.41
N PHE A 368 -1.33 -8.97 6.28
CA PHE A 368 -0.12 -8.17 6.08
C PHE A 368 1.11 -8.99 6.45
N LEU A 369 2.26 -8.62 5.89
CA LEU A 369 3.54 -9.29 6.14
C LEU A 369 4.39 -8.45 7.07
N LYS A 370 5.02 -9.11 8.05
CA LYS A 370 6.17 -8.55 8.76
C LYS A 370 7.41 -8.97 7.99
N LEU A 371 8.25 -8.00 7.62
CA LEU A 371 9.46 -8.22 6.82
C LEU A 371 10.71 -7.88 7.66
N PRO A 372 10.99 -8.65 8.73
CA PRO A 372 12.20 -8.41 9.50
C PRO A 372 13.44 -8.76 8.67
N THR A 373 14.48 -7.95 8.80
CA THR A 373 15.82 -8.30 8.30
C THR A 373 16.32 -9.58 8.98
N ALA A 374 17.30 -10.26 8.38
CA ALA A 374 17.92 -11.43 9.00
C ALA A 374 18.47 -11.14 10.40
N ALA A 375 19.06 -9.96 10.60
CA ALA A 375 19.53 -9.50 11.91
C ALA A 375 18.39 -9.31 12.91
N GLN A 376 17.28 -8.69 12.49
CA GLN A 376 16.09 -8.53 13.33
C GLN A 376 15.46 -9.88 13.69
N LYS A 377 15.39 -10.83 12.75
CA LYS A 377 14.88 -12.17 13.01
C LYS A 377 15.75 -12.91 14.03
N ALA A 378 17.07 -12.91 13.84
CA ALA A 378 18.00 -13.52 14.80
C ALA A 378 17.91 -12.86 16.19
N THR A 379 17.75 -11.53 16.22
CA THR A 379 17.54 -10.77 17.47
C THR A 379 16.24 -11.20 18.15
N ALA A 380 15.14 -11.33 17.40
CA ALA A 380 13.85 -11.75 17.95
C ALA A 380 13.88 -13.19 18.49
N GLU A 381 14.54 -14.11 17.78
CA GLU A 381 14.71 -15.51 18.22
C GLU A 381 15.54 -15.58 19.51
N SER A 382 16.65 -14.83 19.57
CA SER A 382 17.47 -14.73 20.78
C SER A 382 16.70 -14.10 21.94
N ALA A 383 15.94 -13.02 21.67
CA ALA A 383 15.15 -12.34 22.69
C ALA A 383 14.06 -13.25 23.26
N ALA A 384 13.36 -14.00 22.42
CA ALA A 384 12.34 -14.97 22.86
C ALA A 384 12.93 -16.07 23.75
N SER A 385 14.14 -16.55 23.43
CA SER A 385 14.83 -17.54 24.27
C SER A 385 15.23 -16.97 25.64
N VAL A 386 15.73 -15.72 25.67
CA VAL A 386 16.09 -15.03 26.91
C VAL A 386 14.85 -14.75 27.76
N GLU A 387 13.77 -14.23 27.15
CA GLU A 387 12.49 -13.98 27.83
C GLU A 387 11.94 -15.27 28.45
N GLN A 388 11.96 -16.38 27.70
CA GLN A 388 11.49 -17.67 28.21
C GLN A 388 12.30 -18.14 29.42
N ALA A 389 13.63 -18.03 29.36
CA ALA A 389 14.50 -18.40 30.47
C ALA A 389 14.27 -17.48 31.70
N ALA A 390 14.17 -16.17 31.48
CA ALA A 390 13.88 -15.19 32.53
C ALA A 390 12.52 -15.47 33.19
N ARG A 391 11.48 -15.77 32.40
CA ARG A 391 10.14 -16.12 32.90
C ARG A 391 10.12 -17.40 33.72
N GLN A 392 10.87 -18.43 33.31
CA GLN A 392 11.03 -19.67 34.06
C GLN A 392 11.75 -19.44 35.39
N TRP A 393 12.81 -18.64 35.38
CA TRP A 393 13.55 -18.27 36.58
C TRP A 393 12.67 -17.47 37.56
N LEU A 394 11.96 -16.46 37.06
CA LEU A 394 11.03 -15.65 37.83
C LEU A 394 9.93 -16.50 38.48
N THR A 395 9.32 -17.40 37.70
CA THR A 395 8.28 -18.32 38.21
C THR A 395 8.84 -19.25 39.29
N SER A 396 10.08 -19.72 39.12
CA SER A 396 10.75 -20.62 40.07
C SER A 396 11.10 -19.94 41.38
N LEU A 397 11.55 -18.68 41.35
CA LEU A 397 11.78 -17.90 42.56
C LEU A 397 10.46 -17.56 43.25
N ALA A 398 9.43 -17.21 42.49
CA ALA A 398 8.11 -16.87 43.02
C ALA A 398 7.45 -18.06 43.75
N SER A 399 7.68 -19.30 43.28
CA SER A 399 7.15 -20.49 43.94
C SER A 399 7.86 -20.83 45.26
N LEU A 400 9.10 -20.37 45.43
CA LEU A 400 9.94 -20.61 46.63
C LEU A 400 9.84 -19.49 47.68
N ALA A 401 9.29 -18.33 47.32
CA ALA A 401 9.22 -17.18 48.21
C ALA A 401 8.36 -17.46 49.46
N ASP A 402 8.90 -17.16 50.65
CA ASP A 402 8.20 -17.27 51.93
C ASP A 402 7.15 -16.15 52.07
N THR A 403 5.95 -16.51 52.56
CA THR A 403 4.80 -15.60 52.66
C THR A 403 4.08 -15.70 53.99
N THR A 404 4.79 -16.15 55.02
CA THR A 404 4.24 -16.38 56.36
C THR A 404 3.60 -15.11 56.97
N ASP A 405 3.91 -13.92 56.44
CA ASP A 405 3.42 -12.61 56.92
C ASP A 405 2.10 -12.10 56.30
N TRP A 406 1.46 -12.81 55.36
CA TRP A 406 0.26 -12.29 54.67
C TRP A 406 -1.07 -12.49 55.41
N ALA A 407 -1.04 -13.10 56.60
CA ALA A 407 -2.22 -13.34 57.44
C ALA A 407 -2.46 -12.26 58.51
N GLY A 408 -1.96 -11.04 58.29
CA GLY A 408 -2.12 -9.92 59.22
C GLY A 408 -3.50 -9.28 59.19
N SER A 409 -4.03 -8.94 60.37
CA SER A 409 -5.29 -8.18 60.53
C SER A 409 -5.19 -6.79 59.88
N PRO A 410 -6.23 -6.30 59.17
CA PRO A 410 -6.21 -5.02 58.43
C PRO A 410 -6.01 -3.76 59.30
N ASP A 411 -6.26 -3.84 60.61
CA ASP A 411 -6.35 -2.65 61.48
C ASP A 411 -4.99 -2.09 61.97
N ALA A 412 -3.86 -2.68 61.59
CA ALA A 412 -2.52 -2.21 62.00
C ALA A 412 -1.41 -2.43 60.96
N ALA A 413 -1.75 -2.44 59.67
CA ALA A 413 -0.78 -2.68 58.60
C ALA A 413 0.17 -1.49 58.39
N PRO A 414 1.50 -1.70 58.35
CA PRO A 414 2.45 -0.63 58.08
C PRO A 414 2.28 -0.08 56.67
N SER A 415 2.48 1.23 56.52
CA SER A 415 2.55 1.90 55.22
C SER A 415 4.01 1.91 54.73
N LYS A 416 4.25 1.59 53.46
CA LYS A 416 5.59 1.54 52.85
C LYS A 416 5.69 2.48 51.64
N PRO A 417 6.86 3.11 51.41
CA PRO A 417 7.06 3.92 50.21
C PRO A 417 7.01 3.03 48.95
N ILE A 418 6.44 3.55 47.87
CA ILE A 418 6.32 2.87 46.58
C ILE A 418 6.92 3.72 45.45
N ASP A 419 7.53 3.04 44.48
CA ASP A 419 8.00 3.57 43.19
C ASP A 419 7.61 2.58 42.10
N ASP A 420 6.33 2.61 41.73
CA ASP A 420 5.76 1.66 40.77
C ASP A 420 5.94 2.20 39.35
N VAL A 421 6.83 1.58 38.58
CA VAL A 421 6.93 1.82 37.14
C VAL A 421 5.70 1.23 36.45
N LEU A 422 4.90 2.10 35.85
CA LEU A 422 3.66 1.74 35.16
C LEU A 422 3.92 1.49 33.68
N ILE A 423 4.62 2.40 33.02
CA ILE A 423 4.95 2.30 31.58
C ILE A 423 6.38 2.77 31.41
N ASP A 424 7.23 1.94 30.82
CA ASP A 424 8.63 2.24 30.50
C ASP A 424 8.94 1.56 29.15
N ASP A 425 9.81 0.56 29.13
CA ASP A 425 10.06 -0.27 27.97
C ASP A 425 8.92 -1.23 27.62
N ALA A 426 7.81 -1.28 28.35
CA ALA A 426 6.65 -2.07 27.97
C ALA A 426 5.38 -1.53 28.64
N PHE A 427 4.24 -1.92 28.09
CA PHE A 427 2.99 -1.81 28.84
C PHE A 427 2.96 -2.90 29.92
N PRO A 428 2.36 -2.62 31.09
CA PRO A 428 2.29 -3.62 32.14
C PRO A 428 1.43 -4.81 31.67
N PRO A 429 1.68 -6.02 32.19
CA PRO A 429 0.92 -7.20 31.80
C PRO A 429 -0.58 -6.98 31.94
N GLY A 430 -1.34 -7.41 30.94
CA GLY A 430 -2.78 -7.25 30.89
C GLY A 430 -3.29 -5.83 30.69
N CYS A 431 -2.61 -5.09 29.84
CA CYS A 431 -3.12 -3.84 29.30
C CYS A 431 -3.92 -4.03 28.03
N VAL A 432 -4.99 -3.25 27.90
CA VAL A 432 -5.66 -3.02 26.62
C VAL A 432 -5.25 -1.65 26.11
N THR A 433 -4.63 -1.61 24.93
CA THR A 433 -4.20 -0.35 24.31
C THR A 433 -5.18 0.06 23.21
N ARG A 434 -5.46 1.35 23.10
CA ARG A 434 -6.27 1.93 22.03
C ARG A 434 -5.66 3.25 21.57
N SER A 435 -5.49 3.44 20.27
CA SER A 435 -5.12 4.73 19.70
C SER A 435 -6.29 5.31 18.91
N SER A 436 -6.54 6.62 19.03
CA SER A 436 -7.50 7.32 18.15
C SER A 436 -7.04 7.37 16.70
N SER A 437 -5.75 7.13 16.43
CA SER A 437 -5.22 6.90 15.08
C SER A 437 -5.69 5.57 14.47
N ARG A 438 -6.35 4.70 15.26
CA ARG A 438 -6.74 3.32 14.93
C ARG A 438 -5.58 2.35 14.72
N ASN A 439 -4.34 2.86 14.70
CA ASN A 439 -3.13 2.07 14.64
C ASN A 439 -2.64 1.67 16.04
N ALA A 440 -1.68 0.75 16.10
CA ALA A 440 -1.01 0.41 17.35
C ALA A 440 -0.22 1.63 17.89
N ILE A 441 -0.13 1.74 19.22
CA ILE A 441 0.71 2.77 19.86
C ILE A 441 2.16 2.57 19.41
N THR A 442 2.79 3.65 18.96
CA THR A 442 4.13 3.58 18.37
C THR A 442 5.21 3.63 19.44
N TRP A 443 6.04 2.58 19.45
CA TRP A 443 7.27 2.51 20.22
C TRP A 443 8.47 2.80 19.32
N VAL A 444 9.40 3.60 19.81
CA VAL A 444 10.66 3.89 19.12
C VAL A 444 11.84 3.44 19.96
N VAL A 445 12.76 2.71 19.32
CA VAL A 445 14.02 2.23 19.92
C VAL A 445 15.17 3.02 19.30
N ASP A 446 16.21 3.31 20.07
CA ASP A 446 17.43 4.00 19.59
C ASP A 446 17.15 5.31 18.84
N SER A 447 16.09 6.03 19.24
CA SER A 447 15.71 7.29 18.62
C SER A 447 16.64 8.45 19.00
N SER A 448 16.53 9.56 18.29
CA SER A 448 16.97 10.88 18.76
C SER A 448 15.72 11.69 19.10
N PRO A 449 15.37 11.88 20.38
CA PRO A 449 16.17 11.61 21.58
C PRO A 449 16.22 10.12 21.94
N ALA A 450 17.28 9.70 22.64
CA ALA A 450 17.29 8.40 23.31
C ALA A 450 16.19 8.37 24.37
N ALA A 451 15.69 7.18 24.70
CA ALA A 451 14.70 7.01 25.77
C ALA A 451 15.22 7.61 27.09
N ALA A 452 14.32 8.19 27.90
CA ALA A 452 14.63 8.74 29.22
C ALA A 452 15.03 7.63 30.21
N SER A 453 14.53 6.43 29.97
CA SER A 453 14.76 5.21 30.73
C SER A 453 14.74 4.02 29.79
N GLY A 454 15.43 2.94 30.16
CA GLY A 454 15.43 1.72 29.36
C GLY A 454 15.98 1.89 27.94
N ARG A 455 15.23 1.41 26.96
CA ARG A 455 15.60 1.30 25.54
C ARG A 455 14.63 1.98 24.59
N ARG A 456 13.37 2.16 24.97
CA ARG A 456 12.32 2.65 24.08
C ARG A 456 11.33 3.59 24.76
N ALA A 457 10.81 4.52 23.96
CA ALA A 457 9.79 5.47 24.38
C ALA A 457 8.56 5.39 23.47
N ILE A 458 7.40 5.83 23.99
CA ILE A 458 6.19 6.01 23.18
C ILE A 458 6.35 7.31 22.39
N ARG A 459 6.09 7.28 21.08
CA ARG A 459 6.16 8.46 20.22
C ARG A 459 4.80 8.77 19.62
N GLN A 460 4.33 10.00 19.84
CA GLN A 460 3.17 10.58 19.17
C GLN A 460 3.64 11.64 18.17
N ALA A 461 3.20 11.53 16.93
CA ALA A 461 3.61 12.44 15.86
C ALA A 461 2.46 12.65 14.87
N HIS A 462 1.57 13.58 15.20
CA HIS A 462 0.35 13.80 14.47
C HIS A 462 0.16 15.29 14.17
N ALA A 463 -0.40 15.61 13.01
CA ALA A 463 -0.76 16.97 12.64
C ALA A 463 -2.03 17.46 13.39
N SER A 464 -2.87 16.54 13.86
CA SER A 464 -4.13 16.80 14.55
C SER A 464 -4.17 16.10 15.92
N ASP A 465 -5.35 16.00 16.52
CA ASP A 465 -5.57 15.37 17.82
C ASP A 465 -5.29 13.85 17.76
N CYS A 466 -4.45 13.36 18.68
CA CYS A 466 -4.20 11.94 18.87
C CYS A 466 -4.24 11.57 20.36
N ASN A 467 -4.93 10.48 20.67
CA ASN A 467 -5.10 9.95 22.02
C ASN A 467 -4.68 8.48 22.04
N ASP A 468 -3.66 8.17 22.84
CA ASP A 468 -3.23 6.81 23.13
C ASP A 468 -3.65 6.44 24.54
N THR A 469 -4.58 5.49 24.65
CA THR A 469 -5.13 5.00 25.91
C THR A 469 -4.54 3.64 26.24
N VAL A 470 -4.13 3.48 27.50
CA VAL A 470 -3.64 2.24 28.09
C VAL A 470 -4.53 1.92 29.28
N GLU A 471 -5.35 0.88 29.16
CA GLU A 471 -6.23 0.42 30.23
C GLU A 471 -5.57 -0.70 31.05
N PHE A 472 -5.47 -0.53 32.36
CA PHE A 472 -4.89 -1.51 33.28
C PHE A 472 -5.95 -2.54 33.74
N LYS A 473 -5.87 -3.78 33.27
CA LYS A 473 -6.83 -4.84 33.66
C LYS A 473 -6.31 -5.74 34.77
N LEU A 474 -5.08 -6.24 34.62
CA LEU A 474 -4.54 -7.31 35.46
C LEU A 474 -3.85 -6.82 36.75
N ARG A 475 -3.17 -5.66 36.72
CA ARG A 475 -2.54 -5.01 37.88
C ARG A 475 -3.38 -3.80 38.32
N PRO A 476 -4.37 -3.97 39.21
CA PRO A 476 -5.20 -2.86 39.69
C PRO A 476 -4.35 -1.93 40.58
N LEU A 477 -4.05 -0.75 40.07
CA LEU A 477 -3.29 0.27 40.79
C LEU A 477 -4.25 1.04 41.70
N VAL A 478 -3.87 1.23 42.96
CA VAL A 478 -4.66 2.00 43.92
C VAL A 478 -3.91 3.27 44.27
N VAL A 479 -4.65 4.37 44.29
CA VAL A 479 -4.15 5.70 44.58
C VAL A 479 -3.67 5.80 46.04
N PRO A 480 -2.38 6.09 46.29
CA PRO A 480 -1.86 6.36 47.64
C PRO A 480 -2.41 7.69 48.20
N PRO A 481 -2.52 7.83 49.54
CA PRO A 481 -2.93 9.10 50.18
C PRO A 481 -2.08 10.31 49.79
N ASP A 482 -0.79 10.10 49.58
CA ASP A 482 0.22 11.09 49.19
C ASP A 482 0.74 10.85 47.76
N GLY A 483 -0.08 10.19 46.94
CA GLY A 483 0.36 9.71 45.64
C GLY A 483 0.69 10.83 44.65
N ARG A 484 1.68 10.58 43.80
CA ARG A 484 1.96 11.39 42.60
C ARG A 484 2.27 10.50 41.41
N LEU A 485 1.74 10.85 40.25
CA LEU A 485 2.14 10.27 38.98
C LEU A 485 3.27 11.13 38.40
N GLU A 486 4.34 10.50 37.96
CA GLU A 486 5.45 11.17 37.28
C GLU A 486 5.65 10.53 35.91
N VAL A 487 5.72 11.33 34.86
CA VAL A 487 6.03 10.87 33.49
C VAL A 487 7.15 11.70 32.90
N MET A 488 8.06 11.05 32.16
CA MET A 488 9.07 11.75 31.38
C MET A 488 8.46 12.17 30.05
N VAL A 489 8.59 13.45 29.71
CA VAL A 489 8.09 14.01 28.46
C VAL A 489 9.22 14.69 27.71
N TRP A 490 9.34 14.40 26.42
CA TRP A 490 10.22 15.14 25.51
C TRP A 490 9.45 15.64 24.31
N VAL A 491 9.74 16.87 23.89
CA VAL A 491 9.04 17.55 22.79
C VAL A 491 10.05 17.91 21.70
N ASP A 492 9.76 17.62 20.44
CA ASP A 492 10.65 17.99 19.32
C ASP A 492 10.69 19.52 19.16
N PRO A 493 11.87 20.15 19.27
CA PRO A 493 11.99 21.61 19.13
C PRO A 493 11.62 22.12 17.73
N ARG A 494 11.64 21.25 16.71
CA ARG A 494 11.24 21.60 15.32
C ARG A 494 9.74 21.42 15.09
N SER A 495 9.05 20.73 16.00
CA SER A 495 7.63 20.40 15.86
C SER A 495 6.95 20.35 17.23
N VAL A 496 6.95 21.49 17.92
CA VAL A 496 6.32 21.65 19.24
C VAL A 496 4.80 21.45 19.08
N PRO A 497 4.10 20.70 19.95
CA PRO A 497 2.65 20.55 19.89
C PRO A 497 1.92 21.86 20.28
N GLU A 498 0.64 21.98 19.95
CA GLU A 498 -0.21 23.06 20.48
C GLU A 498 -0.57 22.79 21.94
N SER A 499 -0.86 21.53 22.25
CA SER A 499 -1.07 21.06 23.61
C SER A 499 -0.78 19.57 23.73
N ILE A 500 -0.44 19.15 24.94
CA ILE A 500 -0.46 17.75 25.35
C ILE A 500 -1.30 17.62 26.62
N ALA A 501 -1.82 16.44 26.88
CA ALA A 501 -2.50 16.18 28.13
C ALA A 501 -2.28 14.74 28.62
N LEU A 502 -2.29 14.60 29.93
CA LEU A 502 -2.35 13.32 30.62
C LEU A 502 -3.73 13.21 31.26
N THR A 503 -4.52 12.23 30.82
CA THR A 503 -5.81 11.93 31.43
C THR A 503 -5.71 10.63 32.20
N ILE A 504 -6.19 10.64 33.44
CA ILE A 504 -6.40 9.41 34.22
C ILE A 504 -7.83 8.98 33.94
N MET A 505 -8.04 7.75 33.47
CA MET A 505 -9.36 7.30 33.01
C MET A 505 -10.43 7.47 34.09
N GLY A 506 -11.53 8.16 33.76
CA GLY A 506 -12.62 8.46 34.69
C GLY A 506 -12.39 9.68 35.60
N HIS A 507 -11.26 10.38 35.45
CA HIS A 507 -10.85 11.48 36.30
C HIS A 507 -10.41 12.72 35.49
N LYS A 508 -9.80 13.72 36.13
CA LYS A 508 -9.45 14.99 35.47
C LYS A 508 -8.33 14.81 34.46
N THR A 509 -8.44 15.55 33.36
CA THR A 509 -7.37 15.76 32.38
C THR A 509 -6.46 16.90 32.83
N ILE A 510 -5.15 16.68 32.82
CA ILE A 510 -4.16 17.72 33.05
C ILE A 510 -3.51 18.07 31.72
N THR A 511 -3.57 19.35 31.37
CA THR A 511 -3.17 19.86 30.05
C THR A 511 -1.98 20.80 30.16
N TRP A 512 -1.04 20.66 29.23
CA TRP A 512 0.01 21.65 28.97
C TRP A 512 -0.24 22.26 27.59
N LYS A 513 -0.31 23.59 27.52
CA LYS A 513 -0.55 24.33 26.28
C LYS A 513 0.71 25.08 25.89
N ARG A 514 0.88 25.33 24.59
CA ARG A 514 2.00 26.12 24.09
C ARG A 514 1.99 27.51 24.73
N GLY A 515 3.10 27.84 25.39
CA GLY A 515 3.29 29.08 26.15
C GLY A 515 4.79 29.33 26.37
N GLY A 516 5.20 30.59 26.38
CA GLY A 516 6.61 30.96 26.52
C GLY A 516 7.50 30.30 25.45
N ALA A 517 8.55 29.60 25.90
CA ALA A 517 9.50 28.87 25.04
C ALA A 517 9.20 27.36 24.88
N GLY A 518 8.04 26.89 25.36
CA GLY A 518 7.72 25.46 25.41
C GLY A 518 6.24 25.20 25.65
N LEU A 519 5.93 24.30 26.59
CA LEU A 519 4.57 24.04 27.05
C LEU A 519 4.42 24.39 28.54
N GLU A 520 3.36 25.11 28.87
CA GLU A 520 3.05 25.54 30.24
C GLU A 520 1.79 24.82 30.72
N ARG A 521 1.78 24.43 32.00
CA ARG A 521 0.65 23.73 32.62
C ARG A 521 -0.54 24.66 32.78
N GLU A 522 -1.72 24.21 32.39
CA GLU A 522 -2.96 24.97 32.59
C GLU A 522 -3.31 25.01 34.08
N GLY A 523 -3.38 26.22 34.66
CA GLY A 523 -3.78 26.44 36.06
C GLY A 523 -2.65 26.64 37.09
N GLY A 524 -1.37 26.70 36.69
CA GLY A 524 -0.26 26.99 37.62
C GLY A 524 1.14 26.75 37.04
N ALA A 525 2.19 27.27 37.69
CA ALA A 525 3.55 27.38 37.14
C ALA A 525 4.47 26.15 37.32
N GLU A 526 4.09 25.11 38.06
CA GLU A 526 4.94 23.92 38.22
C GLU A 526 4.79 22.95 37.04
N GLY A 527 5.93 22.58 36.44
CA GLY A 527 6.02 21.54 35.41
C GLY A 527 6.00 22.04 33.96
N ALA A 528 6.62 23.19 33.66
CA ALA A 528 6.82 23.62 32.27
C ALA A 528 7.72 22.64 31.51
N ILE A 529 7.33 22.31 30.28
CA ILE A 529 8.02 21.34 29.42
C ILE A 529 8.85 22.10 28.41
N VAL A 530 10.16 21.87 28.42
CA VAL A 530 11.11 22.54 27.54
C VAL A 530 11.41 21.65 26.34
N PRO A 531 11.16 22.11 25.10
CA PRO A 531 11.50 21.34 23.90
C PRO A 531 12.99 21.00 23.82
N GLY A 532 13.30 19.82 23.30
CA GLY A 532 14.68 19.34 23.13
C GLY A 532 15.29 18.66 24.37
N GLN A 533 14.60 18.63 25.52
CA GLN A 533 15.08 17.92 26.71
C GLN A 533 13.98 17.11 27.41
N TRP A 534 14.37 16.01 28.06
CA TRP A 534 13.46 15.20 28.85
C TRP A 534 13.08 15.95 30.12
N THR A 535 11.80 16.23 30.28
CA THR A 535 11.25 16.93 31.44
C THR A 535 10.42 15.95 32.28
N PRO A 536 10.74 15.75 33.57
CA PRO A 536 9.86 15.03 34.47
C PRO A 536 8.63 15.88 34.78
N VAL A 537 7.45 15.32 34.53
CA VAL A 537 6.17 15.98 34.76
C VAL A 537 5.45 15.23 35.88
N ALA A 538 5.36 15.87 37.05
CA ALA A 538 4.69 15.31 38.21
C ALA A 538 3.26 15.88 38.36
N VAL A 539 2.32 14.99 38.58
CA VAL A 539 0.91 15.27 38.84
C VAL A 539 0.57 14.71 40.21
N SER A 540 0.22 15.58 41.15
CA SER A 540 -0.32 15.11 42.42
C SER A 540 -1.67 14.43 42.19
N VAL A 541 -1.96 13.40 42.98
CA VAL A 541 -3.25 12.70 42.97
C VAL A 541 -4.43 13.67 43.15
N ALA A 542 -4.27 14.68 44.00
CA ALA A 542 -5.29 15.70 44.22
C ALA A 542 -5.59 16.54 42.96
N ASP A 543 -4.55 16.90 42.20
CA ASP A 543 -4.70 17.65 40.95
C ASP A 543 -5.43 16.85 39.87
N GLY A 544 -5.18 15.54 39.82
CA GLY A 544 -5.88 14.59 38.94
C GLY A 544 -7.34 14.35 39.33
N GLY A 545 -7.81 14.91 40.45
CA GLY A 545 -9.16 14.63 40.97
C GLY A 545 -9.33 13.21 41.50
N LEU A 546 -8.22 12.55 41.84
CA LEU A 546 -8.20 11.22 42.42
C LEU A 546 -8.33 11.32 43.95
N GLN A 547 -9.16 10.47 44.54
CA GLN A 547 -9.23 10.32 46.00
C GLN A 547 -8.35 9.13 46.42
N PRO A 548 -7.71 9.20 47.60
CA PRO A 548 -6.98 8.06 48.15
C PRO A 548 -7.85 6.78 48.18
N GLY A 549 -7.29 5.66 47.77
CA GLY A 549 -8.00 4.38 47.72
C GLY A 549 -8.82 4.12 46.43
N VAL A 550 -8.93 5.09 45.53
CA VAL A 550 -9.53 4.89 44.20
C VAL A 550 -8.59 4.08 43.31
N ARG A 551 -9.17 3.26 42.41
CA ARG A 551 -8.42 2.48 41.42
C ARG A 551 -8.07 3.34 40.21
N ILE A 552 -6.85 3.22 39.71
CA ILE A 552 -6.43 3.77 38.42
C ILE A 552 -6.67 2.70 37.36
N ASP A 553 -7.71 2.90 36.53
CA ASP A 553 -8.10 1.95 35.49
C ASP A 553 -7.33 2.10 34.18
N GLY A 554 -6.60 3.19 34.02
CA GLY A 554 -5.79 3.46 32.84
C GLY A 554 -5.37 4.91 32.71
N VAL A 555 -4.54 5.18 31.72
CA VAL A 555 -4.07 6.51 31.35
C VAL A 555 -4.27 6.77 29.87
N THR A 556 -4.49 8.03 29.50
CA THR A 556 -4.51 8.47 28.11
C THR A 556 -3.48 9.58 27.92
N PHE A 557 -2.55 9.35 26.98
CA PHE A 557 -1.64 10.36 26.46
C PHE A 557 -2.32 11.06 25.28
N ALA A 558 -2.61 12.34 25.44
CA ALA A 558 -3.25 13.15 24.41
C ALA A 558 -2.27 14.18 23.85
N GLN A 559 -2.35 14.43 22.55
CA GLN A 559 -1.56 15.42 21.84
C GLN A 559 -2.43 16.12 20.81
N ARG A 560 -2.21 17.44 20.63
CA ARG A 560 -2.70 18.22 19.49
C ARG A 560 -1.53 18.76 18.68
N GLY A 561 -1.31 18.23 17.48
CA GLY A 561 -0.21 18.66 16.61
C GLY A 561 1.17 18.31 17.16
N GLY A 562 2.24 18.38 16.35
CA GLY A 562 3.63 18.27 16.82
C GLY A 562 4.20 16.84 16.97
N VAL A 563 5.32 16.72 17.68
CA VAL A 563 5.99 15.44 17.99
C VAL A 563 6.37 15.40 19.47
N VAL A 564 5.88 14.38 20.17
CA VAL A 564 6.03 14.19 21.61
C VAL A 564 6.45 12.75 21.90
N TYR A 565 7.31 12.60 22.91
CA TYR A 565 7.77 11.32 23.41
C TYR A 565 7.37 11.22 24.87
N TRP A 566 6.78 10.08 25.24
CA TRP A 566 6.38 9.75 26.59
C TRP A 566 7.18 8.54 27.05
N ASP A 567 7.73 8.63 28.25
CA ASP A 567 8.56 7.58 28.81
C ASP A 567 8.44 7.54 30.34
N ARG A 568 8.79 6.42 30.94
CA ARG A 568 8.85 6.21 32.40
C ARG A 568 7.71 6.86 33.17
N LEU A 569 6.47 6.41 32.95
CA LEU A 569 5.32 6.74 33.79
C LEU A 569 5.40 5.92 35.09
N ARG A 570 5.36 6.59 36.24
CA ARG A 570 5.50 5.98 37.56
C ARG A 570 4.47 6.50 38.55
N LEU A 571 4.06 5.65 39.49
CA LEU A 571 3.25 6.00 40.65
C LEU A 571 4.12 5.96 41.91
N LEU A 572 4.23 7.12 42.57
CA LEU A 572 5.02 7.32 43.78
C LEU A 572 4.06 7.61 44.95
N GLY A 573 4.40 7.20 46.17
CA GLY A 573 3.61 7.48 47.38
C GLY A 573 3.85 6.46 48.48
N HIS A 574 2.88 6.26 49.37
CA HIS A 574 2.91 5.21 50.38
C HIS A 574 1.69 4.27 50.34
N ALA A 575 1.95 2.97 50.27
CA ALA A 575 0.93 1.92 50.20
C ALA A 575 0.78 1.14 51.50
N SER A 576 -0.47 0.79 51.85
CA SER A 576 -0.80 -0.10 52.96
C SER A 576 -0.60 -1.56 52.58
N THR A 577 0.12 -2.33 53.40
CA THR A 577 0.36 -3.75 53.13
C THR A 577 -0.88 -4.64 53.25
N ALA A 578 -1.99 -4.15 53.83
CA ALA A 578 -3.23 -4.93 53.96
C ALA A 578 -4.26 -4.66 52.86
N THR A 579 -4.31 -3.43 52.35
CA THR A 579 -5.39 -2.99 51.44
C THR A 579 -4.94 -2.76 50.02
N ASP A 580 -3.63 -2.65 49.75
CA ASP A 580 -3.12 -2.51 48.38
C ASP A 580 -3.13 -3.88 47.67
N PRO A 581 -3.81 -4.00 46.51
CA PRO A 581 -3.76 -5.19 45.67
C PRO A 581 -2.36 -5.67 45.28
N LEU A 582 -1.37 -4.79 45.21
CA LEU A 582 0.02 -5.16 44.90
C LEU A 582 0.81 -5.65 46.12
N GLU A 583 0.26 -5.54 47.34
CA GLU A 583 0.85 -6.08 48.57
C GLU A 583 0.09 -7.29 49.12
N SER A 584 -1.21 -7.40 48.81
CA SER A 584 -2.09 -8.45 49.33
C SER A 584 -2.81 -9.23 48.22
N LEU A 585 -2.55 -10.55 48.19
CA LEU A 585 -3.23 -11.50 47.29
C LEU A 585 -4.76 -11.47 47.48
N SER A 586 -5.24 -11.32 48.71
CA SER A 586 -6.68 -11.25 48.99
C SER A 586 -7.29 -9.94 48.48
N ALA A 587 -6.59 -8.81 48.66
CA ALA A 587 -6.98 -7.52 48.10
C ALA A 587 -7.01 -7.55 46.56
N TRP A 588 -6.03 -8.19 45.92
CA TRP A 588 -5.99 -8.40 44.47
C TRP A 588 -7.17 -9.24 43.96
N ARG A 589 -7.44 -10.39 44.59
CA ARG A 589 -8.60 -11.23 44.23
C ARG A 589 -9.91 -10.46 44.39
N LYS A 590 -10.05 -9.67 45.46
CA LYS A 590 -11.22 -8.82 45.67
C LYS A 590 -11.35 -7.73 44.60
N ALA A 591 -10.23 -7.12 44.20
CA ALA A 591 -10.20 -6.09 43.17
C ALA A 591 -10.52 -6.62 41.75
N LEU A 592 -10.20 -7.89 41.46
CA LEU A 592 -10.58 -8.55 40.22
C LEU A 592 -12.05 -9.01 40.20
N GLY A 593 -12.62 -9.35 41.36
CA GLY A 593 -13.99 -9.88 41.45
C GLY A 593 -14.10 -11.22 40.73
N THR A 594 -14.93 -11.29 39.69
CA THR A 594 -15.11 -12.47 38.82
C THR A 594 -14.53 -12.26 37.41
N ALA A 595 -13.94 -11.09 37.14
CA ALA A 595 -13.39 -10.77 35.83
C ALA A 595 -12.07 -11.51 35.61
N VAL A 596 -11.99 -12.26 34.51
CA VAL A 596 -10.76 -12.95 34.09
C VAL A 596 -10.02 -12.08 33.08
N PRO A 597 -8.85 -11.55 33.43
CA PRO A 597 -8.01 -10.85 32.45
C PRO A 597 -7.51 -11.83 31.37
N PRO A 598 -7.44 -11.44 30.09
CA PRO A 598 -7.02 -12.31 28.99
C PRO A 598 -5.63 -12.94 29.17
N GLU A 599 -4.73 -12.26 29.88
CA GLU A 599 -3.32 -12.61 30.09
C GLU A 599 -3.11 -13.47 31.34
N LEU A 600 -4.18 -13.73 32.09
CA LEU A 600 -4.15 -14.76 33.12
C LEU A 600 -4.02 -16.13 32.43
N PRO A 601 -3.08 -17.00 32.83
CA PRO A 601 -2.97 -18.36 32.30
C PRO A 601 -4.30 -19.11 32.40
N GLY A 602 -4.66 -19.86 31.36
CA GLY A 602 -5.96 -20.52 31.24
C GLY A 602 -6.30 -21.42 32.42
N GLU A 603 -5.29 -22.08 33.00
CA GLU A 603 -5.43 -22.90 34.19
C GLU A 603 -5.86 -22.14 35.45
N LEU A 604 -5.62 -20.82 35.51
CA LEU A 604 -6.02 -19.97 36.62
C LEU A 604 -7.40 -19.32 36.42
N HIS A 605 -7.97 -19.34 35.20
CA HIS A 605 -9.28 -18.75 34.89
C HIS A 605 -10.39 -19.24 35.84
N PRO A 606 -10.56 -20.56 36.11
CA PRO A 606 -11.63 -21.05 36.97
C PRO A 606 -11.48 -20.65 38.45
N LEU A 607 -10.27 -20.22 38.85
CA LEU A 607 -9.96 -19.76 40.21
C LEU A 607 -10.45 -18.33 40.44
N ILE A 608 -10.37 -17.49 39.41
CA ILE A 608 -10.85 -16.10 39.46
C ILE A 608 -12.36 -16.01 39.19
N GLN A 609 -12.91 -16.77 38.23
CA GLN A 609 -14.35 -16.75 37.92
C GLN A 609 -15.25 -17.10 39.11
N GLY A 610 -14.73 -17.90 40.03
CA GLY A 610 -15.45 -18.28 41.25
C GLY A 610 -15.59 -17.16 42.28
N GLY A 611 -14.95 -16.01 42.07
CA GLY A 611 -14.98 -14.85 42.96
C GLY A 611 -14.00 -14.94 44.14
N PRO A 612 -13.82 -13.83 44.87
CA PRO A 612 -12.87 -13.74 45.98
C PRO A 612 -13.22 -14.65 47.16
N GLU A 613 -14.51 -14.93 47.37
CA GLU A 613 -15.03 -15.74 48.50
C GLU A 613 -14.93 -17.26 48.26
N LYS A 614 -14.59 -17.70 47.03
CA LYS A 614 -14.43 -19.13 46.74
C LYS A 614 -13.18 -19.66 47.45
N SER A 615 -13.39 -20.70 48.25
CA SER A 615 -12.33 -21.50 48.85
C SER A 615 -11.58 -22.28 47.76
N LEU A 616 -10.25 -22.17 47.76
CA LEU A 616 -9.38 -22.85 46.81
C LEU A 616 -8.66 -24.00 47.50
N SER A 617 -8.38 -25.08 46.77
CA SER A 617 -7.51 -26.15 47.29
C SER A 617 -6.10 -25.60 47.57
N PRO A 618 -5.30 -26.28 48.42
CA PRO A 618 -3.92 -25.86 48.69
C PRO A 618 -3.08 -25.69 47.41
N GLU A 619 -3.25 -26.60 46.45
CA GLU A 619 -2.56 -26.56 45.16
C GLU A 619 -3.01 -25.38 44.30
N GLN A 620 -4.32 -25.12 44.23
CA GLN A 620 -4.88 -23.98 43.50
C GLN A 620 -4.42 -22.65 44.09
N MET A 621 -4.36 -22.56 45.42
CA MET A 621 -3.86 -21.38 46.11
C MET A 621 -2.35 -21.18 45.87
N ALA A 622 -1.56 -22.25 45.86
CA ALA A 622 -0.12 -22.19 45.59
C ALA A 622 0.17 -21.74 44.15
N ALA A 623 -0.58 -22.25 43.16
CA ALA A 623 -0.45 -21.83 41.76
C ALA A 623 -0.81 -20.35 41.58
N LEU A 624 -1.93 -19.91 42.16
CA LEU A 624 -2.37 -18.52 42.10
C LEU A 624 -1.40 -17.57 42.80
N ARG A 625 -0.87 -17.98 43.96
CA ARG A 625 0.15 -17.24 44.71
C ARG A 625 1.45 -17.09 43.91
N THR A 626 1.92 -18.17 43.29
CA THR A 626 3.13 -18.14 42.46
C THR A 626 2.99 -17.11 41.34
N TYR A 627 1.86 -17.13 40.64
CA TYR A 627 1.57 -16.15 39.59
C TYR A 627 1.50 -14.72 40.13
N TYR A 628 0.80 -14.52 41.24
CA TYR A 628 0.68 -13.22 41.90
C TYR A 628 2.06 -12.65 42.27
N LEU A 629 2.92 -13.45 42.90
CA LEU A 629 4.28 -13.06 43.27
C LEU A 629 5.18 -12.77 42.06
N ALA A 630 5.06 -13.59 41.01
CA ALA A 630 5.87 -13.44 39.82
C ALA A 630 5.56 -12.13 39.09
N LEU A 631 4.27 -11.83 38.85
CA LEU A 631 3.88 -10.82 37.84
C LEU A 631 3.03 -9.66 38.38
N ILE A 632 2.46 -9.78 39.57
CA ILE A 632 1.48 -8.81 40.10
C ILE A 632 2.05 -8.03 41.27
N ALA A 633 2.40 -8.73 42.35
CA ALA A 633 2.81 -8.18 43.63
C ALA A 633 4.06 -7.31 43.51
N ARG A 634 4.25 -6.34 44.40
CA ARG A 634 5.57 -5.71 44.52
C ARG A 634 6.60 -6.77 44.94
N PRO A 635 7.80 -6.80 44.33
CA PRO A 635 8.77 -7.83 44.65
C PRO A 635 9.11 -7.83 46.15
N ALA A 636 8.86 -8.95 46.81
CA ALA A 636 9.10 -9.09 48.26
C ALA A 636 10.61 -9.18 48.60
N THR A 637 11.44 -9.55 47.63
CA THR A 637 12.89 -9.70 47.79
C THR A 637 13.63 -9.02 46.63
N ALA A 638 14.89 -8.65 46.87
CA ALA A 638 15.76 -8.11 45.82
C ALA A 638 15.99 -9.12 44.68
N GLU A 639 15.97 -10.43 45.00
CA GLU A 639 16.11 -11.51 44.01
C GLU A 639 14.90 -11.59 43.08
N LEU A 640 13.68 -11.51 43.63
CA LEU A 640 12.45 -11.43 42.82
C LEU A 640 12.40 -10.14 42.01
N ALA A 641 12.87 -9.02 42.59
CA ALA A 641 12.95 -7.75 41.87
C ALA A 641 13.90 -7.85 40.68
N ALA A 642 15.09 -8.42 40.87
CA ALA A 642 16.08 -8.63 39.82
C ALA A 642 15.59 -9.63 38.75
N ALA A 643 14.91 -10.71 39.15
CA ALA A 643 14.37 -11.68 38.21
C ALA A 643 13.21 -11.11 37.37
N ARG A 644 12.38 -10.25 37.97
CA ARG A 644 11.33 -9.54 37.23
C ARG A 644 11.95 -8.51 36.29
N GLN A 645 12.90 -7.71 36.74
CA GLN A 645 13.62 -6.75 35.91
C GLN A 645 14.41 -7.40 34.77
N ALA A 646 14.86 -8.65 34.93
CA ALA A 646 15.52 -9.40 33.86
C ALA A 646 14.53 -9.96 32.82
N TRP A 647 13.26 -10.12 33.21
CA TRP A 647 12.18 -10.56 32.33
C TRP A 647 11.53 -9.39 31.59
N ASP A 648 11.25 -8.30 32.31
CA ASP A 648 10.84 -6.99 31.76
C ASP A 648 11.92 -6.43 30.81
#